data_AF-A0A7V8J0J4-F1
#
_entry.id   AF-A0A7V8J0J4-F1
#
_cell.length_a   1.000
_cell.length_b   1.000
_cell.length_c   1.000
_cell.angle_alpha   90.00
_cell.angle_beta   90.00
_cell.angle_gamma   90.00
#
_symmetry.space_group_name_H-M   'P 1'
#
loop_
_entity.id
_entity.type
_entity.pdbx_description
1 polymer ?
#
loop_
_entity_poly.entity_id
_entity_poly.type
_entity_poly.pdbx_seq_one_letter_code
_entity_poly.pdbx_strand_id
1 'polypeptide(L)'
;MDPVEELATKEYKWGFVTDIESETIPKGLSEDVVRLISSKKNEPSWLTDWRLNAYRQWKKMTEPKWPNVTYPPIDYQACSYYSAPKQNVKKGSMEEVDPELIKTYEKLGIPLDEQKRLSNVAVDAVFDSVSVATTCKDYLEKLGIIFCSFSEAVQKHPELIRKYLGSVVPSNDNFFASLNSAVFSDGSFCWIPKGVKCPMELSTYFRINAADTGQFERTLIIAEEGATVSYLEGCTAPKRDTNQLHAAVVELVAQGNATIKYSTVQNWYPGDKEGKGGIFNFVTKRGKCAGANSKISWTQVETGSAITWKYPSVILQGDNSVGEFYSVAVVNNRQQADTGTKMIHIGKNSRSTIVSKGISAGKGQNTYRGQVKVLKKAAGARNYTQCDSLLIGDRCGAHTFPYIEVQNQTAKVEHEASTSKISEDQIFYCKQRGVSTENAINMIVNGFCKEVFRELPMEFAVEAQNPGPPKQRDGFMLEIKDLHASVGKKEILKGLSLSVKAGEVHAIMGPNGSGKSTLAQALAGHPSYTITSGTITYLGEDLIEKSPEDRAKQGIFLAFQYPVEIPGVANAYFLRAGYNEIRKHRGEPELDAMDFNKLLKEKSKVLHIDESLLNRPVNEGFSGGEKKRNEIFQLAVLEPRLAILDETDSGLDIDALRTVADGVNKLRSKERAFLVVTHYQRLLNYVVPDFVHVLSDGKIVKSGGKELALELEKRGYDWVKEPAVAGAR
;
A
#
# COMPACT_ATOMS: atom_id res chain seq x y z
N MET A 1 14.16 17.08 -7.56
CA MET A 1 13.90 16.06 -6.52
C MET A 1 13.03 14.99 -7.14
N ASP A 2 13.13 13.75 -6.69
CA ASP A 2 12.28 12.67 -7.19
C ASP A 2 10.86 12.84 -6.59
N PRO A 3 9.79 13.00 -7.40
CA PRO A 3 8.42 13.09 -6.89
C PRO A 3 7.99 11.88 -6.06
N VAL A 4 8.67 10.74 -6.24
CA VAL A 4 8.50 9.52 -5.42
C VAL A 4 8.95 9.75 -3.97
N GLU A 5 10.01 10.53 -3.73
CA GLU A 5 10.43 10.91 -2.37
C GLU A 5 9.46 11.92 -1.74
N GLU A 6 8.82 12.78 -2.55
CA GLU A 6 7.89 13.80 -2.09
C GLU A 6 6.60 13.18 -1.51
N LEU A 7 6.09 12.11 -2.13
CA LEU A 7 4.97 11.33 -1.58
C LEU A 7 5.31 10.59 -0.31
N ALA A 8 6.45 9.91 -0.28
CA ALA A 8 6.89 9.16 0.88
C ALA A 8 7.16 10.11 2.08
N THR A 9 7.41 11.39 1.82
CA THR A 9 7.67 12.43 2.83
C THR A 9 6.46 13.30 3.21
N LYS A 10 5.22 12.91 2.89
CA LYS A 10 4.01 13.55 3.43
C LYS A 10 4.08 13.71 4.95
N GLU A 11 3.78 14.91 5.43
CA GLU A 11 3.88 15.20 6.86
C GLU A 11 2.88 14.38 7.70
N TYR A 12 3.32 13.95 8.87
CA TYR A 12 2.55 13.10 9.76
C TYR A 12 1.34 13.85 10.36
N LYS A 13 0.17 13.69 9.71
CA LYS A 13 -1.10 14.39 10.00
C LYS A 13 -1.57 14.25 11.46
N TRP A 14 -1.24 13.15 12.14
CA TRP A 14 -1.74 12.83 13.48
C TRP A 14 -0.83 13.30 14.63
N GLY A 15 0.19 14.10 14.34
CA GLY A 15 1.22 14.52 15.30
C GLY A 15 0.79 15.46 16.43
N PHE A 16 -0.50 15.71 16.62
CA PHE A 16 -1.01 16.68 17.59
C PHE A 16 -1.04 16.13 19.03
N VAL A 17 -0.79 17.00 20.01
CA VAL A 17 -0.93 16.70 21.45
C VAL A 17 -2.30 17.19 21.94
N THR A 18 -2.88 16.49 22.91
CA THR A 18 -4.10 16.92 23.63
C THR A 18 -3.71 17.34 25.05
N ASP A 19 -4.22 18.46 25.55
CA ASP A 19 -3.76 19.07 26.80
C ASP A 19 -4.57 18.58 28.01
N ILE A 20 -4.33 17.32 28.38
CA ILE A 20 -5.05 16.63 29.46
C ILE A 20 -4.13 16.45 30.66
N GLU A 21 -4.57 16.95 31.82
CA GLU A 21 -3.83 16.83 33.07
C GLU A 21 -3.76 15.37 33.53
N SER A 22 -2.54 14.85 33.75
CA SER A 22 -2.28 13.45 34.10
C SER A 22 -1.53 13.28 35.42
N GLU A 23 -1.78 12.16 36.09
CA GLU A 23 -1.02 11.65 37.21
C GLU A 23 0.01 10.63 36.70
N THR A 24 1.28 11.00 36.74
CA THR A 24 2.41 10.18 36.28
C THR A 24 3.27 9.77 37.48
N ILE A 25 3.69 8.51 37.57
CA ILE A 25 4.61 8.08 38.64
C ILE A 25 6.06 8.56 38.36
N PRO A 26 6.93 8.67 39.38
CA PRO A 26 8.33 9.03 39.17
C PRO A 26 9.05 8.13 38.16
N LYS A 27 10.03 8.70 37.46
CA LYS A 27 10.90 7.98 36.53
C LYS A 27 11.75 6.94 37.28
N GLY A 28 12.04 5.82 36.63
CA GLY A 28 12.83 4.72 37.18
C GLY A 28 12.10 3.39 37.21
N LEU A 29 12.86 2.29 37.33
CA LEU A 29 12.32 0.93 37.39
C LEU A 29 12.93 0.11 38.54
N SER A 30 12.15 -0.05 39.61
CA SER A 30 12.46 -0.80 40.83
C SER A 30 11.33 -1.76 41.23
N GLU A 31 11.56 -2.63 42.23
CA GLU A 31 10.47 -3.41 42.83
C GLU A 31 9.39 -2.52 43.46
N ASP A 32 9.75 -1.34 43.98
CA ASP A 32 8.82 -0.40 44.58
C ASP A 32 7.92 0.26 43.53
N VAL A 33 8.45 0.55 42.33
CA VAL A 33 7.67 1.01 41.17
C VAL A 33 6.67 -0.07 40.74
N VAL A 34 7.09 -1.33 40.66
CA VAL A 34 6.20 -2.45 40.34
C VAL A 34 5.09 -2.62 41.39
N ARG A 35 5.43 -2.49 42.68
CA ARG A 35 4.43 -2.51 43.78
C ARG A 35 3.47 -1.32 43.70
N LEU A 36 3.96 -0.12 43.39
CA LEU A 36 3.17 1.10 43.24
C LEU A 36 2.14 1.00 42.10
N ILE A 37 2.56 0.47 40.94
CA ILE A 37 1.66 0.20 39.80
C ILE A 37 0.56 -0.79 40.21
N SER A 38 0.94 -1.87 40.91
CA SER A 38 0.02 -2.91 41.37
C SER A 38 -0.97 -2.38 42.43
N SER A 39 -0.50 -1.55 43.37
CA SER A 39 -1.34 -0.93 44.39
C SER A 39 -2.30 0.12 43.83
N LYS A 40 -1.86 0.97 42.89
CA LYS A 40 -2.72 1.97 42.23
C LYS A 40 -3.91 1.35 41.51
N LYS A 41 -3.77 0.11 41.03
CA LYS A 41 -4.82 -0.64 40.33
C LYS A 41 -5.62 -1.60 41.21
N ASN A 42 -5.33 -1.65 42.53
CA ASN A 42 -5.93 -2.59 43.48
C ASN A 42 -5.82 -4.05 43.00
N GLU A 43 -4.66 -4.44 42.47
CA GLU A 43 -4.43 -5.80 41.97
C GLU A 43 -4.33 -6.82 43.13
N PRO A 44 -4.75 -8.09 42.90
CA PRO A 44 -4.60 -9.15 43.90
C PRO A 44 -3.12 -9.55 44.07
N SER A 45 -2.74 -9.94 45.29
CA SER A 45 -1.34 -10.24 45.67
C SER A 45 -0.61 -11.21 44.74
N TRP A 46 -1.31 -12.23 44.23
CA TRP A 46 -0.72 -13.20 43.30
C TRP A 46 -0.23 -12.56 41.99
N LEU A 47 -0.88 -11.48 41.52
CA LEU A 47 -0.49 -10.74 40.33
C LEU A 47 0.69 -9.80 40.64
N THR A 48 0.71 -9.18 41.82
CA THR A 48 1.88 -8.43 42.31
C THR A 48 3.13 -9.31 42.37
N ASP A 49 3.02 -10.53 42.91
CA ASP A 49 4.13 -11.50 42.97
C ASP A 49 4.57 -11.96 41.57
N TRP A 50 3.62 -12.14 40.64
CA TRP A 50 3.90 -12.48 39.25
C TRP A 50 4.70 -11.37 38.54
N ARG A 51 4.30 -10.11 38.71
CA ARG A 51 5.03 -8.92 38.20
C ARG A 51 6.44 -8.82 38.78
N LEU A 52 6.58 -9.02 40.10
CA LEU A 52 7.88 -8.98 40.79
C LEU A 52 8.81 -10.10 40.31
N ASN A 53 8.28 -11.29 40.05
CA ASN A 53 9.05 -12.38 39.45
C ASN A 53 9.53 -12.00 38.03
N ALA A 54 8.64 -11.44 37.20
CA ALA A 54 8.99 -10.96 35.86
C ALA A 54 10.13 -9.92 35.90
N TYR A 55 10.08 -8.94 36.81
CA TYR A 55 11.15 -7.95 36.99
C TYR A 55 12.48 -8.60 37.43
N ARG A 56 12.45 -9.51 38.40
CA ARG A 56 13.64 -10.24 38.88
C ARG A 56 14.26 -11.16 37.82
N GLN A 57 13.45 -11.67 36.89
CA GLN A 57 13.89 -12.43 35.72
C GLN A 57 14.49 -11.49 34.67
N TRP A 58 13.80 -10.40 34.34
CA TRP A 58 14.26 -9.38 33.39
C TRP A 58 15.64 -8.82 33.74
N LYS A 59 15.90 -8.51 35.03
CA LYS A 59 17.22 -8.08 35.52
C LYS A 59 18.38 -9.05 35.26
N LYS A 60 18.10 -10.32 34.93
CA LYS A 60 19.10 -11.35 34.60
C LYS A 60 19.24 -11.59 33.09
N MET A 61 18.38 -10.97 32.28
CA MET A 61 18.41 -11.09 30.83
C MET A 61 19.32 -10.03 30.22
N THR A 62 19.92 -10.35 29.08
CA THR A 62 20.64 -9.40 28.23
C THR A 62 19.73 -8.93 27.10
N GLU A 63 19.75 -7.63 26.79
CA GLU A 63 18.99 -7.08 25.67
C GLU A 63 19.47 -7.68 24.33
N PRO A 64 18.57 -8.28 23.53
CA PRO A 64 18.95 -9.00 22.31
C PRO A 64 19.39 -8.09 21.15
N LYS A 65 20.60 -8.34 20.62
CA LYS A 65 21.23 -7.58 19.52
C LYS A 65 21.28 -8.30 18.16
N TRP A 66 20.48 -9.35 17.99
CA TRP A 66 20.41 -10.14 16.76
C TRP A 66 19.44 -9.65 15.65
N PRO A 67 18.43 -8.77 15.87
CA PRO A 67 17.56 -8.35 14.77
C PRO A 67 18.31 -7.42 13.80
N ASN A 68 17.81 -7.29 12.58
CA ASN A 68 18.38 -6.41 11.55
C ASN A 68 17.92 -4.95 11.73
N VAL A 69 18.11 -4.41 12.93
CA VAL A 69 17.78 -3.03 13.29
C VAL A 69 18.85 -2.44 14.23
N THR A 70 19.09 -1.13 14.13
CA THR A 70 20.06 -0.39 14.96
C THR A 70 19.38 0.80 15.64
N TYR A 71 19.48 0.86 16.98
CA TYR A 71 19.01 1.97 17.82
C TYR A 71 20.06 2.36 18.86
N PRO A 72 20.02 3.60 19.40
CA PRO A 72 20.74 3.94 20.62
C PRO A 72 20.24 3.10 21.81
N PRO A 73 21.09 2.79 22.80
CA PRO A 73 20.67 2.09 24.02
C PRO A 73 19.51 2.80 24.73
N ILE A 74 18.55 2.02 25.24
CA ILE A 74 17.38 2.56 25.95
C ILE A 74 17.73 2.74 27.42
N ASP A 75 17.57 3.96 27.95
CA ASP A 75 17.66 4.21 29.39
C ASP A 75 16.34 3.88 30.08
N TYR A 76 16.22 2.63 30.54
CA TYR A 76 15.09 2.13 31.31
C TYR A 76 14.87 2.83 32.66
N GLN A 77 15.81 3.67 33.14
CA GLN A 77 15.62 4.47 34.35
C GLN A 77 15.13 5.89 34.05
N ALA A 78 15.25 6.37 32.80
CA ALA A 78 14.74 7.67 32.37
C ALA A 78 13.24 7.68 32.00
N CYS A 79 12.62 6.50 31.83
CA CYS A 79 11.20 6.36 31.54
C CYS A 79 10.32 6.44 32.79
N SER A 80 9.10 6.95 32.65
CA SER A 80 8.00 6.61 33.56
C SER A 80 7.17 5.44 32.99
N TYR A 81 6.65 4.61 33.90
CA TYR A 81 5.99 3.33 33.60
C TYR A 81 4.48 3.34 33.86
N TYR A 82 3.93 4.45 34.35
CA TYR A 82 2.50 4.64 34.57
C TYR A 82 2.13 6.12 34.45
N SER A 83 1.13 6.41 33.62
CA SER A 83 0.48 7.72 33.54
C SER A 83 -1.01 7.53 33.28
N ALA A 84 -1.85 8.24 34.02
CA ALA A 84 -3.32 8.20 33.89
C ALA A 84 -3.92 9.62 33.93
N PRO A 85 -4.99 9.93 33.19
CA PRO A 85 -5.69 11.21 33.34
C PRO A 85 -6.18 11.46 34.77
N LYS A 86 -6.10 12.70 35.27
CA LYS A 86 -6.44 13.04 36.68
C LYS A 86 -7.94 13.00 37.01
N GLN A 87 -8.83 13.06 36.00
CA GLN A 87 -10.27 13.03 36.27
C GLN A 87 -10.73 11.64 36.70
N ASN A 88 -11.49 11.59 37.80
CA ASN A 88 -12.19 10.38 38.24
C ASN A 88 -13.31 10.03 37.27
N VAL A 89 -13.00 9.32 36.19
CA VAL A 89 -13.99 8.68 35.32
C VAL A 89 -14.75 7.65 36.15
N LYS A 90 -15.96 7.99 36.61
CA LYS A 90 -16.87 7.00 37.16
C LYS A 90 -17.32 6.11 36.01
N LYS A 91 -16.87 4.86 36.03
CA LYS A 91 -17.09 3.89 34.95
C LYS A 91 -18.59 3.66 34.74
N GLY A 92 -19.13 4.01 33.58
CA GLY A 92 -20.49 3.61 33.20
C GLY A 92 -21.07 4.23 31.93
N SER A 93 -20.94 5.54 31.74
CA SER A 93 -21.64 6.27 30.68
C SER A 93 -20.69 7.11 29.81
N MET A 94 -21.04 7.25 28.53
CA MET A 94 -20.29 8.08 27.57
C MET A 94 -20.45 9.59 27.84
N GLU A 95 -21.48 9.96 28.61
CA GLU A 95 -21.88 11.33 28.93
C GLU A 95 -20.93 11.99 29.96
N GLU A 96 -20.07 11.19 30.61
CA GLU A 96 -19.08 11.62 31.60
C GLU A 96 -17.64 11.64 31.05
N VAL A 97 -17.44 11.41 29.74
CA VAL A 97 -16.11 11.46 29.09
C VAL A 97 -15.74 12.91 28.78
N ASP A 98 -14.48 13.28 29.04
CA ASP A 98 -13.99 14.65 28.78
C ASP A 98 -14.24 15.08 27.31
N PRO A 99 -14.88 16.25 27.07
CA PRO A 99 -15.13 16.75 25.72
C PRO A 99 -13.87 16.91 24.85
N GLU A 100 -12.68 17.07 25.43
CA GLU A 100 -11.41 17.09 24.69
C GLU A 100 -11.02 15.71 24.18
N LEU A 101 -11.31 14.63 24.93
CA LEU A 101 -11.09 13.26 24.47
C LEU A 101 -12.02 12.94 23.30
N ILE A 102 -13.30 13.32 23.38
CA ILE A 102 -14.27 13.12 22.29
C ILE A 102 -13.79 13.82 21.01
N LYS A 103 -13.45 15.12 21.08
CA LYS A 103 -12.87 15.88 19.96
C LYS A 103 -11.56 15.28 19.43
N THR A 104 -10.81 14.59 20.28
CA THR A 104 -9.54 13.96 19.91
C THR A 104 -9.75 12.69 19.09
N TYR A 105 -10.76 11.87 19.42
CA TYR A 105 -11.16 10.72 18.61
C TYR A 105 -11.88 11.15 17.31
N GLU A 106 -12.73 12.19 17.35
CA GLU A 106 -13.30 12.81 16.13
C GLU A 106 -12.20 13.26 15.16
N LYS A 107 -11.17 13.97 15.64
CA LYS A 107 -10.01 14.40 14.83
C LYS A 107 -9.22 13.23 14.24
N LEU A 108 -9.25 12.04 14.86
CA LEU A 108 -8.64 10.82 14.35
C LEU A 108 -9.51 10.09 13.31
N GLY A 109 -10.72 10.60 13.02
CA GLY A 109 -11.69 9.94 12.14
C GLY A 109 -12.51 8.85 12.82
N ILE A 110 -12.59 8.87 14.16
CA ILE A 110 -13.31 7.88 14.98
C ILE A 110 -14.38 8.60 15.82
N PRO A 111 -15.48 9.09 15.20
CA PRO A 111 -16.56 9.74 15.91
C PRO A 111 -17.28 8.75 16.85
N LEU A 112 -16.96 8.85 18.14
CA LEU A 112 -17.42 7.97 19.21
C LEU A 112 -18.95 7.90 19.36
N ASP A 113 -19.69 8.94 18.97
CA ASP A 113 -21.16 8.95 18.97
C ASP A 113 -21.79 8.35 17.71
N GLU A 114 -21.14 8.38 16.55
CA GLU A 114 -21.64 7.70 15.35
C GLU A 114 -21.46 6.18 15.46
N GLN A 115 -20.41 5.73 16.15
CA GLN A 115 -20.22 4.30 16.46
C GLN A 115 -21.32 3.71 17.33
N LYS A 116 -22.06 4.52 18.11
CA LYS A 116 -23.29 4.05 18.81
C LYS A 116 -24.44 3.72 17.84
N ARG A 117 -24.44 4.29 16.63
CA ARG A 117 -25.45 4.07 15.58
C ARG A 117 -25.04 2.98 14.58
N LEU A 118 -23.74 2.77 14.41
CA LEU A 118 -23.19 1.67 13.60
C LEU A 118 -23.33 0.35 14.38
N SER A 119 -24.32 -0.47 14.01
CA SER A 119 -24.70 -1.70 14.73
C SER A 119 -23.64 -2.82 14.78
N ASN A 120 -22.46 -2.62 14.19
CA ASN A 120 -21.56 -3.69 13.76
C ASN A 120 -20.16 -3.66 14.40
N VAL A 121 -19.83 -2.65 15.22
CA VAL A 121 -18.50 -2.53 15.89
C VAL A 121 -18.67 -2.07 17.35
N ALA A 122 -18.01 -2.75 18.29
CA ALA A 122 -17.85 -2.30 19.67
C ALA A 122 -16.42 -1.77 19.88
N VAL A 123 -16.26 -0.62 20.53
CA VAL A 123 -14.97 0.07 20.63
C VAL A 123 -14.59 0.36 22.08
N ASP A 124 -13.36 0.00 22.45
CA ASP A 124 -12.67 0.37 23.68
C ASP A 124 -11.61 1.44 23.38
N ALA A 125 -11.76 2.62 23.97
CA ALA A 125 -10.92 3.78 23.74
C ALA A 125 -9.83 3.87 24.82
N VAL A 126 -8.56 3.64 24.45
CA VAL A 126 -7.42 3.65 25.38
C VAL A 126 -6.54 4.88 25.15
N PHE A 127 -6.32 5.66 26.20
CA PHE A 127 -5.52 6.88 26.18
C PHE A 127 -4.36 6.77 27.18
N ASP A 128 -3.14 7.06 26.70
CA ASP A 128 -1.87 6.78 27.38
C ASP A 128 -1.71 5.33 27.83
N SER A 129 -2.15 5.02 29.05
CA SER A 129 -1.97 3.72 29.70
C SER A 129 -3.26 3.14 30.29
N VAL A 130 -4.44 3.71 30.02
CA VAL A 130 -5.72 3.30 30.65
C VAL A 130 -6.89 3.36 29.66
N SER A 131 -7.82 2.40 29.71
CA SER A 131 -9.12 2.49 29.02
C SER A 131 -9.99 3.61 29.62
N VAL A 132 -10.59 4.41 28.74
CA VAL A 132 -11.44 5.58 29.05
C VAL A 132 -12.93 5.25 28.87
N ALA A 133 -13.29 4.54 27.79
CA ALA A 133 -14.69 4.24 27.46
C ALA A 133 -14.81 2.96 26.59
N THR A 134 -15.84 2.15 26.84
CA THR A 134 -16.15 0.94 26.05
C THR A 134 -17.61 0.98 25.57
N THR A 135 -17.87 0.86 24.27
CA THR A 135 -19.25 0.85 23.71
C THR A 135 -19.88 -0.55 23.69
N CYS A 136 -21.20 -0.63 23.50
CA CYS A 136 -21.98 -1.87 23.29
C CYS A 136 -21.94 -2.93 24.42
N LYS A 137 -21.40 -2.59 25.59
CA LYS A 137 -21.19 -3.49 26.74
C LYS A 137 -22.43 -4.31 27.14
N ASP A 138 -23.55 -3.65 27.41
CA ASP A 138 -24.82 -4.30 27.81
C ASP A 138 -25.35 -5.31 26.80
N TYR A 139 -25.01 -5.16 25.51
CA TYR A 139 -25.42 -6.09 24.46
C TYR A 139 -24.49 -7.32 24.41
N LEU A 140 -23.18 -7.11 24.57
CA LEU A 140 -22.19 -8.18 24.66
C LEU A 140 -22.40 -9.03 25.93
N GLU A 141 -22.65 -8.39 27.08
CA GLU A 141 -22.91 -9.09 28.34
C GLU A 141 -24.16 -9.98 28.26
N LYS A 142 -25.22 -9.57 27.55
CA LYS A 142 -26.41 -10.41 27.27
C LYS A 142 -26.12 -11.66 26.45
N LEU A 143 -25.05 -11.67 25.67
CA LEU A 143 -24.55 -12.82 24.90
C LEU A 143 -23.49 -13.63 25.69
N GLY A 144 -23.21 -13.24 26.94
CA GLY A 144 -22.16 -13.81 27.78
C GLY A 144 -20.74 -13.45 27.33
N ILE A 145 -20.58 -12.51 26.39
CA ILE A 145 -19.29 -12.04 25.91
C ILE A 145 -18.74 -11.02 26.93
N ILE A 146 -17.53 -11.27 27.41
CA ILE A 146 -16.80 -10.31 28.25
C ILE A 146 -15.87 -9.53 27.34
N PHE A 147 -16.08 -8.21 27.24
CA PHE A 147 -15.17 -7.27 26.59
C PHE A 147 -14.97 -6.06 27.52
N CYS A 148 -13.76 -5.89 28.03
CA CYS A 148 -13.41 -4.82 28.96
C CYS A 148 -11.89 -4.62 29.04
N SER A 149 -11.44 -3.61 29.79
CA SER A 149 -10.01 -3.45 30.05
C SER A 149 -9.43 -4.59 30.90
N PHE A 150 -8.14 -4.86 30.73
CA PHE A 150 -7.43 -5.89 31.48
C PHE A 150 -7.53 -5.63 32.99
N SER A 151 -7.44 -4.37 33.42
CA SER A 151 -7.58 -3.98 34.82
C SER A 151 -8.99 -4.25 35.38
N GLU A 152 -10.05 -4.08 34.58
CA GLU A 152 -11.41 -4.48 34.98
C GLU A 152 -11.55 -6.01 35.08
N ALA A 153 -10.98 -6.75 34.12
CA ALA A 153 -11.03 -8.21 34.12
C ALA A 153 -10.26 -8.84 35.31
N VAL A 154 -9.16 -8.23 35.76
CA VAL A 154 -8.46 -8.64 36.99
C VAL A 154 -9.34 -8.50 38.24
N GLN A 155 -10.21 -7.48 38.28
CA GLN A 155 -11.08 -7.22 39.43
C GLN A 155 -12.38 -8.05 39.39
N LYS A 156 -12.98 -8.22 38.20
CA LYS A 156 -14.27 -8.92 38.02
C LYS A 156 -14.15 -10.42 37.72
N HIS A 157 -13.06 -10.85 37.09
CA HIS A 157 -12.85 -12.22 36.61
C HIS A 157 -11.43 -12.75 36.95
N PRO A 158 -10.96 -12.61 38.22
CA PRO A 158 -9.59 -12.96 38.61
C PRO A 158 -9.23 -14.42 38.34
N GLU A 159 -10.20 -15.34 38.40
CA GLU A 159 -10.04 -16.76 38.09
C GLU A 159 -9.78 -17.02 36.61
N LEU A 160 -10.44 -16.31 35.69
CA LEU A 160 -10.17 -16.39 34.25
C LEU A 160 -8.79 -15.83 33.91
N ILE A 161 -8.42 -14.66 34.47
CA ILE A 161 -7.08 -14.09 34.27
C ILE A 161 -6.01 -15.04 34.82
N ARG A 162 -6.15 -15.53 36.04
CA ARG A 162 -5.18 -16.45 36.66
C ARG A 162 -5.02 -17.78 35.90
N LYS A 163 -6.07 -18.24 35.19
CA LYS A 163 -6.03 -19.44 34.34
C LYS A 163 -5.25 -19.24 33.04
N TYR A 164 -5.36 -18.06 32.42
CA TYR A 164 -4.91 -17.84 31.04
C TYR A 164 -3.73 -16.86 30.87
N LEU A 165 -3.48 -15.95 31.82
CA LEU A 165 -2.35 -15.00 31.77
C LEU A 165 -1.01 -15.75 31.74
N GLY A 166 -0.19 -15.47 30.73
CA GLY A 166 1.11 -16.11 30.53
C GLY A 166 1.04 -17.55 30.02
N SER A 167 -0.16 -18.06 29.69
CA SER A 167 -0.35 -19.42 29.16
C SER A 167 0.12 -19.58 27.69
N VAL A 168 0.37 -18.46 27.01
CA VAL A 168 0.87 -18.38 25.63
C VAL A 168 2.17 -17.58 25.53
N VAL A 169 2.28 -16.47 26.26
CA VAL A 169 3.51 -15.64 26.38
C VAL A 169 3.91 -15.53 27.86
N PRO A 170 4.70 -16.47 28.39
CA PRO A 170 5.14 -16.47 29.79
C PRO A 170 5.86 -15.19 30.23
N SER A 171 5.91 -14.92 31.53
CA SER A 171 6.61 -13.76 32.10
C SER A 171 8.12 -13.73 31.86
N ASN A 172 8.70 -14.85 31.40
CA ASN A 172 10.12 -15.02 31.06
C ASN A 172 10.35 -15.32 29.57
N ASP A 173 9.37 -15.07 28.70
CA ASP A 173 9.42 -15.46 27.28
C ASP A 173 10.60 -14.83 26.51
N ASN A 174 10.78 -13.51 26.68
CA ASN A 174 11.86 -12.73 26.11
C ASN A 174 12.05 -11.42 26.91
N PHE A 175 13.10 -10.66 26.58
CA PHE A 175 13.47 -9.43 27.30
C PHE A 175 12.30 -8.42 27.40
N PHE A 176 11.66 -8.06 26.28
CA PHE A 176 10.58 -7.06 26.27
C PHE A 176 9.26 -7.62 26.82
N ALA A 177 8.97 -8.91 26.61
CA ALA A 177 7.82 -9.55 27.25
C ALA A 177 7.97 -9.64 28.78
N SER A 178 9.18 -9.80 29.30
CA SER A 178 9.46 -9.80 30.75
C SER A 178 9.35 -8.40 31.34
N LEU A 179 9.86 -7.38 30.63
CA LEU A 179 9.68 -5.97 30.98
C LEU A 179 8.18 -5.61 31.02
N ASN A 180 7.44 -5.89 29.94
CA ASN A 180 5.99 -5.73 29.89
C ASN A 180 5.31 -6.43 31.06
N SER A 181 5.61 -7.71 31.30
CA SER A 181 5.00 -8.50 32.39
C SER A 181 5.21 -7.89 33.77
N ALA A 182 6.31 -7.17 34.01
CA ALA A 182 6.51 -6.43 35.25
C ALA A 182 5.62 -5.18 35.33
N VAL A 183 5.58 -4.37 34.27
CA VAL A 183 5.12 -2.96 34.33
C VAL A 183 3.80 -2.65 33.64
N PHE A 184 3.22 -3.59 32.88
CA PHE A 184 2.06 -3.27 32.02
C PHE A 184 0.91 -2.62 32.81
N SER A 185 0.42 -1.50 32.29
CA SER A 185 -0.50 -0.63 33.00
C SER A 185 -1.96 -0.99 32.71
N ASP A 186 -2.33 -1.25 31.46
CA ASP A 186 -3.66 -1.78 31.12
C ASP A 186 -3.59 -2.60 29.81
N GLY A 187 -4.69 -2.73 29.08
CA GLY A 187 -4.82 -3.48 27.84
C GLY A 187 -6.26 -4.00 27.70
N SER A 188 -6.53 -4.92 26.78
CA SER A 188 -7.89 -5.43 26.56
C SER A 188 -8.04 -6.90 26.96
N PHE A 189 -9.19 -7.23 27.54
CA PHE A 189 -9.59 -8.60 27.83
C PHE A 189 -10.88 -8.96 27.08
N CYS A 190 -10.81 -10.04 26.31
CA CYS A 190 -11.94 -10.58 25.55
C CYS A 190 -12.14 -12.06 25.90
N TRP A 191 -13.32 -12.45 26.39
CA TRP A 191 -13.68 -13.85 26.55
C TRP A 191 -15.01 -14.15 25.85
N ILE A 192 -14.99 -15.13 24.94
CA ILE A 192 -16.13 -15.51 24.11
C ILE A 192 -16.61 -16.91 24.56
N PRO A 193 -17.86 -17.05 25.04
CA PRO A 193 -18.38 -18.32 25.55
C PRO A 193 -18.55 -19.40 24.47
N LYS A 194 -18.62 -20.65 24.93
CA LYS A 194 -18.79 -21.85 24.09
C LYS A 194 -19.97 -21.70 23.13
N GLY A 195 -19.72 -21.91 21.84
CA GLY A 195 -20.69 -21.86 20.75
C GLY A 195 -21.14 -20.46 20.32
N VAL A 196 -20.67 -19.38 20.96
CA VAL A 196 -21.11 -18.02 20.64
C VAL A 196 -20.25 -17.41 19.54
N LYS A 197 -20.91 -16.92 18.50
CA LYS A 197 -20.31 -16.07 17.47
C LYS A 197 -20.54 -14.62 17.88
N CYS A 198 -19.46 -13.86 18.06
CA CYS A 198 -19.54 -12.43 18.29
C CYS A 198 -20.27 -11.77 17.09
N PRO A 199 -21.36 -11.02 17.31
CA PRO A 199 -22.20 -10.50 16.24
C PRO A 199 -21.62 -9.25 15.56
N MET A 200 -20.53 -8.72 16.11
CA MET A 200 -19.88 -7.46 15.74
C MET A 200 -18.36 -7.62 15.88
N GLU A 201 -17.60 -6.72 15.26
CA GLU A 201 -16.16 -6.65 15.50
C GLU A 201 -15.91 -5.95 16.84
N LEU A 202 -14.98 -6.48 17.64
CA LEU A 202 -14.46 -5.81 18.82
C LEU A 202 -13.25 -4.99 18.40
N SER A 203 -13.12 -3.75 18.84
CA SER A 203 -11.99 -2.89 18.48
C SER A 203 -11.44 -2.18 19.71
N THR A 204 -10.12 -2.06 19.79
CA THR A 204 -9.46 -1.21 20.78
C THR A 204 -8.54 -0.24 20.08
N TYR A 205 -8.65 1.04 20.41
CA TYR A 205 -7.83 2.10 19.83
C TYR A 205 -6.92 2.75 20.88
N PHE A 206 -5.62 2.58 20.70
CA PHE A 206 -4.56 3.07 21.56
C PHE A 206 -4.01 4.40 21.06
N ARG A 207 -3.99 5.42 21.92
CA ARG A 207 -3.29 6.68 21.68
C ARG A 207 -2.29 6.97 22.78
N ILE A 208 -1.00 7.04 22.44
CA ILE A 208 0.00 7.65 23.32
C ILE A 208 -0.17 9.17 23.23
N ASN A 209 -0.07 9.91 24.33
CA ASN A 209 -0.12 11.37 24.35
C ASN A 209 0.95 11.98 25.27
N ALA A 210 1.22 11.38 26.43
CA ALA A 210 2.20 11.82 27.41
C ALA A 210 3.65 11.85 26.87
N ALA A 211 4.48 12.67 27.53
CA ALA A 211 5.92 12.75 27.27
C ALA A 211 6.69 11.78 28.18
N ASP A 212 7.81 11.23 27.69
CA ASP A 212 8.75 10.38 28.45
C ASP A 212 8.15 9.13 29.14
N THR A 213 6.93 8.74 28.79
CA THR A 213 6.28 7.50 29.24
C THR A 213 6.54 6.37 28.25
N GLY A 214 6.89 5.18 28.75
CA GLY A 214 6.84 3.96 27.94
C GLY A 214 5.43 3.37 27.95
N GLN A 215 4.92 2.95 26.79
CA GLN A 215 3.60 2.30 26.70
C GLN A 215 3.76 0.78 26.82
N PHE A 216 3.16 0.20 27.86
CA PHE A 216 3.18 -1.23 28.13
C PHE A 216 1.76 -1.72 28.35
N GLU A 217 1.20 -2.34 27.32
CA GLU A 217 -0.15 -2.90 27.31
C GLU A 217 -0.14 -4.42 27.22
N ARG A 218 -1.19 -5.08 27.71
CA ARG A 218 -1.34 -6.52 27.58
C ARG A 218 -2.76 -6.92 27.19
N THR A 219 -2.89 -7.54 26.02
CA THR A 219 -4.18 -7.99 25.48
C THR A 219 -4.30 -9.51 25.58
N LEU A 220 -5.43 -9.99 26.11
CA LEU A 220 -5.73 -11.41 26.29
C LEU A 220 -7.11 -11.74 25.71
N ILE A 221 -7.13 -12.57 24.67
CA ILE A 221 -8.36 -12.99 23.97
C ILE A 221 -8.51 -14.50 24.06
N ILE A 222 -9.65 -14.96 24.58
CA ILE A 222 -9.99 -16.36 24.74
C ILE A 222 -11.29 -16.65 23.99
N ALA A 223 -11.23 -17.57 23.03
CA ALA A 223 -12.39 -18.11 22.34
C ALA A 223 -12.59 -19.56 22.79
N GLU A 224 -13.65 -19.80 23.57
CA GLU A 224 -14.02 -21.16 24.02
C GLU A 224 -14.57 -22.00 22.84
N GLU A 225 -14.90 -23.27 23.10
CA GLU A 225 -15.17 -24.25 22.03
C GLU A 225 -16.30 -23.78 21.07
N GLY A 226 -16.04 -23.78 19.76
CA GLY A 226 -16.98 -23.34 18.73
C GLY A 226 -17.27 -21.83 18.70
N ALA A 227 -16.55 -21.02 19.48
CA ALA A 227 -16.73 -19.57 19.51
C ALA A 227 -16.07 -18.86 18.31
N THR A 228 -16.57 -17.69 17.93
CA THR A 228 -15.96 -16.86 16.87
C THR A 228 -15.86 -15.40 17.29
N VAL A 229 -14.72 -14.75 17.04
CA VAL A 229 -14.55 -13.30 17.23
C VAL A 229 -13.65 -12.69 16.15
N SER A 230 -13.97 -11.46 15.77
CA SER A 230 -13.08 -10.56 15.03
C SER A 230 -12.67 -9.43 15.97
N TYR A 231 -11.36 -9.18 16.09
CA TYR A 231 -10.80 -8.15 16.96
C TYR A 231 -9.89 -7.22 16.14
N LEU A 232 -9.99 -5.91 16.34
CA LEU A 232 -9.25 -4.87 15.63
C LEU A 232 -8.44 -4.01 16.62
N GLU A 233 -7.14 -3.88 16.40
CA GLU A 233 -6.25 -3.00 17.15
C GLU A 233 -5.85 -1.80 16.29
N GLY A 234 -6.13 -0.58 16.75
CA GLY A 234 -5.65 0.65 16.13
C GLY A 234 -4.65 1.39 17.02
N CYS A 235 -3.59 1.98 16.47
CA CYS A 235 -2.64 2.78 17.25
C CYS A 235 -2.15 4.07 16.54
N THR A 236 -2.11 5.20 17.27
CA THR A 236 -1.46 6.48 16.84
C THR A 236 -0.71 7.18 18.00
N ALA A 237 0.16 8.15 17.69
CA ALA A 237 0.93 8.92 18.67
C ALA A 237 1.32 10.32 18.17
N PRO A 238 1.56 11.32 19.06
CA PRO A 238 1.98 12.67 18.69
C PRO A 238 3.42 12.73 18.14
N LYS A 239 3.75 13.87 17.52
CA LYS A 239 5.11 14.20 17.08
C LYS A 239 5.99 14.52 18.31
N ARG A 240 7.10 13.81 18.47
CA ARG A 240 8.04 13.94 19.60
C ARG A 240 9.49 13.83 19.14
N ASP A 241 10.37 14.68 19.66
CA ASP A 241 11.82 14.67 19.40
C ASP A 241 12.58 13.56 20.14
N THR A 242 12.01 13.03 21.23
CA THR A 242 12.55 11.90 22.00
C THR A 242 11.96 10.58 21.50
N ASN A 243 12.75 9.51 21.54
CA ASN A 243 12.24 8.17 21.24
C ASN A 243 11.35 7.66 22.38
N GLN A 244 10.22 7.06 22.02
CA GLN A 244 9.30 6.42 22.96
C GLN A 244 9.26 4.92 22.72
N LEU A 245 9.26 4.13 23.80
CA LEU A 245 9.15 2.67 23.75
C LEU A 245 7.69 2.24 23.90
N HIS A 246 7.16 1.57 22.88
CA HIS A 246 5.92 0.81 22.94
C HIS A 246 6.27 -0.67 22.93
N ALA A 247 5.90 -1.39 24.00
CA ALA A 247 6.19 -2.82 24.16
C ALA A 247 4.94 -3.57 24.65
N ALA A 248 4.06 -3.90 23.71
CA ALA A 248 2.85 -4.67 23.93
C ALA A 248 3.09 -6.19 23.98
N VAL A 249 2.22 -6.90 24.71
CA VAL A 249 2.09 -8.36 24.67
C VAL A 249 0.67 -8.75 24.34
N VAL A 250 0.48 -9.64 23.37
CA VAL A 250 -0.85 -10.14 22.96
C VAL A 250 -0.88 -11.66 23.05
N GLU A 251 -1.82 -12.20 23.83
CA GLU A 251 -2.06 -13.64 24.01
C GLU A 251 -3.45 -14.02 23.46
N LEU A 252 -3.49 -14.92 22.47
CA LEU A 252 -4.75 -15.47 21.94
C LEU A 252 -4.86 -16.96 22.27
N VAL A 253 -6.03 -17.42 22.74
CA VAL A 253 -6.32 -18.83 23.04
C VAL A 253 -7.59 -19.25 22.31
N ALA A 254 -7.46 -20.12 21.30
CA ALA A 254 -8.58 -20.68 20.55
C ALA A 254 -8.80 -22.16 20.93
N GLN A 255 -9.94 -22.48 21.53
CA GLN A 255 -10.35 -23.85 21.86
C GLN A 255 -10.93 -24.58 20.63
N GLY A 256 -11.42 -25.81 20.82
CA GLY A 256 -11.85 -26.67 19.70
C GLY A 256 -12.92 -26.02 18.82
N ASN A 257 -12.76 -26.06 17.50
CA ASN A 257 -13.63 -25.41 16.51
C ASN A 257 -13.75 -23.86 16.66
N ALA A 258 -12.96 -23.21 17.52
CA ALA A 258 -13.03 -21.77 17.73
C ALA A 258 -12.23 -21.00 16.66
N THR A 259 -12.66 -19.78 16.33
CA THR A 259 -11.98 -18.90 15.36
C THR A 259 -11.73 -17.52 15.95
N ILE A 260 -10.48 -17.06 15.93
CA ILE A 260 -10.09 -15.69 16.27
C ILE A 260 -9.50 -15.04 15.02
N LYS A 261 -10.08 -13.92 14.57
CA LYS A 261 -9.42 -12.98 13.66
C LYS A 261 -8.86 -11.82 14.48
N TYR A 262 -7.62 -11.43 14.23
CA TYR A 262 -6.95 -10.32 14.89
C TYR A 262 -6.34 -9.38 13.84
N SER A 263 -6.97 -8.24 13.64
CA SER A 263 -6.54 -7.18 12.75
C SER A 263 -5.73 -6.12 13.51
N THR A 264 -4.74 -5.51 12.88
CA THR A 264 -3.91 -4.45 13.48
C THR A 264 -3.61 -3.36 12.44
N VAL A 265 -3.95 -2.11 12.73
CA VAL A 265 -3.65 -0.95 11.88
C VAL A 265 -2.87 0.07 12.72
N GLN A 266 -1.55 0.13 12.50
CA GLN A 266 -0.65 0.98 13.27
C GLN A 266 -0.08 2.10 12.40
N ASN A 267 -0.22 3.35 12.87
CA ASN A 267 0.31 4.54 12.20
C ASN A 267 1.00 5.46 13.22
N TRP A 268 2.23 5.09 13.58
CA TRP A 268 3.03 5.78 14.59
C TRP A 268 3.77 7.01 14.03
N TYR A 269 4.44 7.79 14.90
CA TYR A 269 5.34 8.86 14.43
C TYR A 269 6.75 8.30 14.09
N PRO A 270 7.24 8.46 12.85
CA PRO A 270 8.46 7.77 12.36
C PRO A 270 9.79 8.44 12.75
N GLY A 271 9.72 9.57 13.46
CA GLY A 271 10.84 10.50 13.57
C GLY A 271 10.85 11.52 12.43
N ASP A 272 11.83 12.41 12.44
CA ASP A 272 12.04 13.37 11.36
C ASP A 272 12.76 12.76 10.13
N LYS A 273 13.04 13.56 9.10
CA LYS A 273 13.74 13.10 7.88
C LYS A 273 15.17 12.60 8.17
N GLU A 274 15.76 13.01 9.29
CA GLU A 274 17.08 12.56 9.76
C GLU A 274 16.97 11.42 10.80
N GLY A 275 15.78 10.90 11.08
CA GLY A 275 15.55 9.80 12.01
C GLY A 275 15.66 10.19 13.49
N LYS A 276 15.53 11.47 13.83
CA LYS A 276 15.44 11.93 15.23
C LYS A 276 14.03 11.69 15.78
N GLY A 277 13.96 11.12 16.99
CA GLY A 277 12.69 10.80 17.65
C GLY A 277 11.95 9.63 17.00
N GLY A 278 10.65 9.53 17.28
CA GLY A 278 9.79 8.45 16.78
C GLY A 278 9.82 7.17 17.63
N ILE A 279 8.93 6.23 17.30
CA ILE A 279 8.59 5.12 18.21
C ILE A 279 9.40 3.85 17.95
N PHE A 280 9.85 3.21 19.04
CA PHE A 280 10.34 1.85 19.07
C PHE A 280 9.19 0.90 19.45
N ASN A 281 8.75 0.09 18.49
CA ASN A 281 7.56 -0.75 18.54
C ASN A 281 7.98 -2.22 18.68
N PHE A 282 8.19 -2.67 19.92
CA PHE A 282 8.83 -3.96 20.27
C PHE A 282 7.81 -4.93 20.87
N VAL A 283 7.09 -5.66 20.01
CA VAL A 283 5.82 -6.32 20.38
C VAL A 283 5.90 -7.85 20.30
N THR A 284 5.41 -8.52 21.34
CA THR A 284 5.27 -9.99 21.38
C THR A 284 3.80 -10.40 21.25
N LYS A 285 3.33 -10.69 20.03
CA LYS A 285 2.00 -11.29 19.80
C LYS A 285 2.11 -12.81 19.60
N ARG A 286 1.28 -13.61 20.28
CA ARG A 286 1.24 -15.06 20.06
C ARG A 286 -0.15 -15.64 20.33
N GLY A 287 -0.60 -16.45 19.39
CA GLY A 287 -1.82 -17.22 19.47
C GLY A 287 -1.55 -18.71 19.66
N LYS A 288 -2.50 -19.39 20.31
CA LYS A 288 -2.48 -20.82 20.57
C LYS A 288 -3.79 -21.44 20.10
N CYS A 289 -3.71 -22.15 18.99
CA CYS A 289 -4.75 -23.04 18.48
C CYS A 289 -4.74 -24.32 19.34
N ALA A 290 -5.35 -24.23 20.52
CA ALA A 290 -5.25 -25.23 21.59
C ALA A 290 -6.08 -26.49 21.31
N GLY A 291 -7.30 -26.31 20.78
CA GLY A 291 -8.22 -27.41 20.45
C GLY A 291 -8.22 -27.81 18.97
N ALA A 292 -8.79 -28.96 18.66
CA ALA A 292 -8.90 -29.44 17.27
C ALA A 292 -9.77 -28.50 16.41
N ASN A 293 -9.47 -28.39 15.11
CA ASN A 293 -10.14 -27.50 14.15
C ASN A 293 -10.15 -26.00 14.53
N SER A 294 -9.30 -25.57 15.48
CA SER A 294 -9.20 -24.17 15.89
C SER A 294 -8.44 -23.33 14.86
N LYS A 295 -8.85 -22.08 14.67
CA LYS A 295 -8.28 -21.14 13.70
C LYS A 295 -7.89 -19.82 14.36
N ILE A 296 -6.67 -19.36 14.07
CA ILE A 296 -6.21 -18.01 14.38
C ILE A 296 -5.71 -17.36 13.10
N SER A 297 -6.18 -16.15 12.81
CA SER A 297 -5.78 -15.37 11.63
C SER A 297 -5.31 -13.98 12.08
N TRP A 298 -4.07 -13.64 11.75
CA TRP A 298 -3.48 -12.32 11.98
C TRP A 298 -3.52 -11.51 10.68
N THR A 299 -4.08 -10.31 10.73
CA THR A 299 -4.00 -9.33 9.63
C THR A 299 -3.36 -8.06 10.15
N GLN A 300 -2.37 -7.49 9.47
CA GLN A 300 -1.69 -6.29 9.95
C GLN A 300 -1.25 -5.34 8.84
N VAL A 301 -1.39 -4.04 9.11
CA VAL A 301 -0.85 -2.93 8.31
C VAL A 301 -0.03 -2.05 9.24
N GLU A 302 1.24 -1.87 8.89
CA GLU A 302 2.23 -1.26 9.75
C GLU A 302 2.92 -0.11 9.03
N THR A 303 2.81 1.09 9.60
CA THR A 303 3.54 2.25 9.15
C THR A 303 3.95 3.13 10.33
N GLY A 304 4.90 4.02 10.09
CA GLY A 304 5.20 5.10 11.01
C GLY A 304 6.03 4.80 12.26
N SER A 305 6.47 3.57 12.58
CA SER A 305 7.45 3.40 13.69
C SER A 305 8.84 3.82 13.22
N ALA A 306 9.66 4.42 14.09
CA ALA A 306 11.10 4.59 13.81
C ALA A 306 11.79 3.23 13.72
N ILE A 307 11.46 2.33 14.65
CA ILE A 307 11.83 0.91 14.58
C ILE A 307 10.63 0.03 14.90
N THR A 308 10.35 -0.95 14.05
CA THR A 308 9.38 -2.01 14.31
C THR A 308 10.09 -3.35 14.52
N TRP A 309 9.78 -4.03 15.62
CA TRP A 309 10.28 -5.37 15.89
C TRP A 309 9.16 -6.27 16.44
N LYS A 310 8.66 -7.20 15.62
CA LYS A 310 7.57 -8.11 16.05
C LYS A 310 7.48 -9.39 15.22
N TYR A 311 7.03 -10.47 15.86
CA TYR A 311 6.73 -11.72 15.17
C TYR A 311 5.42 -12.37 15.69
N PRO A 312 4.23 -11.88 15.27
CA PRO A 312 2.96 -12.55 15.56
C PRO A 312 3.02 -14.03 15.20
N SER A 313 2.80 -14.88 16.19
CA SER A 313 3.10 -16.31 16.11
C SER A 313 1.83 -17.15 16.34
N VAL A 314 1.75 -18.35 15.76
CA VAL A 314 0.67 -19.32 16.03
C VAL A 314 1.25 -20.67 16.43
N ILE A 315 0.88 -21.14 17.63
CA ILE A 315 1.11 -22.51 18.08
C ILE A 315 -0.09 -23.36 17.64
N LEU A 316 0.12 -24.20 16.62
CA LEU A 316 -0.87 -25.10 16.04
C LEU A 316 -0.88 -26.43 16.81
N GLN A 317 -1.44 -26.40 18.02
CA GLN A 317 -1.42 -27.54 18.95
C GLN A 317 -2.49 -28.58 18.62
N GLY A 318 -3.72 -28.17 18.32
CA GLY A 318 -4.82 -29.08 18.00
C GLY A 318 -4.72 -29.69 16.60
N ASP A 319 -5.26 -30.90 16.43
CA ASP A 319 -5.38 -31.54 15.11
C ASP A 319 -6.30 -30.72 14.19
N ASN A 320 -5.97 -30.66 12.90
CA ASN A 320 -6.59 -29.82 11.86
C ASN A 320 -6.62 -28.30 12.18
N SER A 321 -5.80 -27.80 13.10
CA SER A 321 -5.74 -26.36 13.40
C SER A 321 -5.18 -25.54 12.23
N VAL A 322 -5.61 -24.27 12.13
CA VAL A 322 -5.24 -23.34 11.06
C VAL A 322 -4.62 -22.07 11.62
N GLY A 323 -3.50 -21.63 11.05
CA GLY A 323 -2.79 -20.41 11.41
C GLY A 323 -2.54 -19.53 10.18
N GLU A 324 -3.10 -18.35 10.15
CA GLU A 324 -2.97 -17.41 9.03
C GLU A 324 -2.25 -16.13 9.47
N PHE A 325 -1.48 -15.55 8.56
CA PHE A 325 -0.79 -14.28 8.76
C PHE A 325 -0.73 -13.50 7.44
N TYR A 326 -1.31 -12.31 7.45
CA TYR A 326 -1.36 -11.36 6.34
C TYR A 326 -0.76 -10.04 6.81
N SER A 327 0.30 -9.55 6.15
CA SER A 327 1.05 -8.38 6.64
C SER A 327 1.45 -7.43 5.52
N VAL A 328 1.17 -6.14 5.71
CA VAL A 328 1.79 -5.03 4.99
C VAL A 328 2.69 -4.26 5.95
N ALA A 329 3.98 -4.15 5.63
CA ALA A 329 4.93 -3.34 6.39
C ALA A 329 5.54 -2.27 5.49
N VAL A 330 5.37 -0.99 5.83
CA VAL A 330 5.89 0.16 5.06
C VAL A 330 6.97 0.88 5.87
N VAL A 331 8.15 1.03 5.28
CA VAL A 331 9.24 1.85 5.84
C VAL A 331 9.70 2.91 4.84
N ASN A 332 9.93 4.12 5.34
CA ASN A 332 10.52 5.23 4.58
C ASN A 332 11.57 5.98 5.42
N ASN A 333 12.22 7.01 4.86
CA ASN A 333 13.18 7.89 5.54
C ASN A 333 14.32 7.05 6.15
N ARG A 334 14.47 7.02 7.49
CA ARG A 334 15.42 6.16 8.22
C ARG A 334 14.73 5.06 9.05
N GLN A 335 13.46 4.77 8.78
CA GLN A 335 12.72 3.73 9.49
C GLN A 335 13.32 2.34 9.23
N GLN A 336 13.28 1.49 10.25
CA GLN A 336 13.77 0.11 10.20
C GLN A 336 12.69 -0.84 10.69
N ALA A 337 12.52 -1.98 10.03
CA ALA A 337 11.56 -3.01 10.44
C ALA A 337 12.21 -4.40 10.38
N ASP A 338 12.15 -5.17 11.46
CA ASP A 338 12.39 -6.63 11.46
C ASP A 338 11.10 -7.31 11.95
N THR A 339 10.31 -7.74 10.97
CA THR A 339 8.91 -8.16 11.14
C THR A 339 8.68 -9.51 10.49
N GLY A 340 7.63 -10.22 10.89
CA GLY A 340 7.26 -11.48 10.25
C GLY A 340 6.41 -12.34 11.18
N THR A 341 6.51 -13.66 11.06
CA THR A 341 5.63 -14.58 11.79
C THR A 341 6.31 -15.90 12.14
N LYS A 342 5.77 -16.62 13.13
CA LYS A 342 6.23 -17.98 13.47
C LYS A 342 5.05 -18.95 13.53
N MET A 343 5.03 -19.92 12.63
CA MET A 343 4.02 -20.98 12.56
C MET A 343 4.60 -22.28 13.10
N ILE A 344 4.10 -22.75 14.25
CA ILE A 344 4.62 -23.92 14.97
C ILE A 344 3.59 -25.04 14.90
N HIS A 345 3.80 -25.98 13.96
CA HIS A 345 2.94 -27.14 13.72
C HIS A 345 3.25 -28.28 14.70
N ILE A 346 2.24 -28.66 15.48
CA ILE A 346 2.31 -29.76 16.46
C ILE A 346 1.21 -30.80 16.19
N GLY A 347 -0.03 -30.34 15.98
CA GLY A 347 -1.17 -31.19 15.66
C GLY A 347 -1.12 -31.73 14.22
N LYS A 348 -1.76 -32.89 14.02
CA LYS A 348 -1.91 -33.52 12.69
C LYS A 348 -2.72 -32.65 11.75
N ASN A 349 -2.47 -32.72 10.45
CA ASN A 349 -3.16 -31.99 9.39
C ASN A 349 -3.21 -30.45 9.58
N SER A 350 -2.38 -29.90 10.48
CA SER A 350 -2.36 -28.47 10.78
C SER A 350 -1.90 -27.67 9.56
N ARG A 351 -2.55 -26.55 9.29
CA ARG A 351 -2.31 -25.73 8.10
C ARG A 351 -1.84 -24.33 8.49
N SER A 352 -0.93 -23.77 7.71
CA SER A 352 -0.62 -22.35 7.80
C SER A 352 -0.47 -21.66 6.46
N THR A 353 -0.86 -20.40 6.42
CA THR A 353 -0.72 -19.51 5.28
C THR A 353 -0.05 -18.23 5.76
N ILE A 354 1.00 -17.81 5.08
CA ILE A 354 1.76 -16.61 5.39
C ILE A 354 1.85 -15.78 4.12
N VAL A 355 1.32 -14.56 4.14
CA VAL A 355 1.45 -13.58 3.04
C VAL A 355 2.01 -12.28 3.62
N SER A 356 3.24 -11.95 3.23
CA SER A 356 3.93 -10.74 3.68
C SER A 356 4.26 -9.86 2.48
N LYS A 357 3.87 -8.58 2.55
CA LYS A 357 4.11 -7.54 1.55
C LYS A 357 4.95 -6.43 2.21
N GLY A 358 6.26 -6.45 1.99
CA GLY A 358 7.18 -5.43 2.46
C GLY A 358 7.28 -4.29 1.44
N ILE A 359 7.18 -3.03 1.87
CA ILE A 359 7.43 -1.86 1.04
C ILE A 359 8.56 -1.05 1.67
N SER A 360 9.54 -0.65 0.87
CA SER A 360 10.73 0.07 1.32
C SER A 360 11.00 1.28 0.44
N ALA A 361 11.08 2.47 1.04
CA ALA A 361 11.26 3.75 0.37
C ALA A 361 12.36 4.60 1.02
N GLY A 362 12.86 5.62 0.31
CA GLY A 362 13.86 6.54 0.84
C GLY A 362 15.16 5.83 1.20
N LYS A 363 15.54 5.82 2.50
CA LYS A 363 16.67 5.02 3.04
C LYS A 363 16.18 3.90 4.00
N GLY A 364 14.87 3.62 3.99
CA GLY A 364 14.24 2.65 4.88
C GLY A 364 14.80 1.24 4.71
N GLN A 365 14.78 0.47 5.79
CA GLN A 365 15.26 -0.93 5.80
C GLN A 365 14.13 -1.85 6.25
N ASN A 366 13.55 -2.58 5.30
CA ASN A 366 12.47 -3.53 5.56
C ASN A 366 13.06 -4.94 5.65
N THR A 367 12.82 -5.65 6.74
CA THR A 367 13.24 -7.04 6.94
C THR A 367 12.01 -7.87 7.26
N TYR A 368 11.73 -8.84 6.39
CA TYR A 368 10.89 -9.97 6.71
C TYR A 368 11.73 -11.10 7.34
N ARG A 369 11.26 -11.65 8.46
CA ARG A 369 11.85 -12.81 9.13
C ARG A 369 10.76 -13.75 9.61
N GLY A 370 10.62 -14.88 8.93
CA GLY A 370 9.60 -15.90 9.20
C GLY A 370 10.19 -17.19 9.73
N GLN A 371 9.44 -17.92 10.57
CA GLN A 371 9.78 -19.30 10.96
C GLN A 371 8.59 -20.24 10.72
N VAL A 372 8.82 -21.32 9.98
CA VAL A 372 7.87 -22.44 9.83
C VAL A 372 8.50 -23.67 10.47
N LYS A 373 7.93 -24.15 11.57
CA LYS A 373 8.47 -25.26 12.36
C LYS A 373 7.46 -26.39 12.45
N VAL A 374 7.79 -27.54 11.88
CA VAL A 374 6.94 -28.74 11.87
C VAL A 374 7.55 -29.80 12.77
N LEU A 375 6.92 -30.08 13.91
CA LEU A 375 7.40 -31.08 14.86
C LEU A 375 7.04 -32.50 14.43
N LYS A 376 7.76 -33.49 14.97
CA LYS A 376 7.61 -34.93 14.65
C LYS A 376 6.16 -35.45 14.69
N LYS A 377 5.28 -34.90 15.53
CA LYS A 377 3.87 -35.33 15.67
C LYS A 377 2.92 -34.75 14.61
N ALA A 378 3.32 -33.70 13.89
CA ALA A 378 2.46 -32.96 12.97
C ALA A 378 2.37 -33.65 11.59
N ALA A 379 1.86 -34.88 11.57
CA ALA A 379 1.67 -35.64 10.33
C ALA A 379 0.62 -34.95 9.42
N GLY A 380 0.88 -34.87 8.12
CA GLY A 380 0.01 -34.21 7.15
C GLY A 380 -0.02 -32.68 7.22
N ALA A 381 0.89 -32.05 7.99
CA ALA A 381 0.97 -30.59 8.09
C ALA A 381 1.23 -29.92 6.74
N ARG A 382 0.66 -28.73 6.53
CA ARG A 382 0.82 -27.93 5.30
C ARG A 382 1.16 -26.48 5.62
N ASN A 383 2.13 -25.91 4.92
CA ASN A 383 2.41 -24.48 4.91
C ASN A 383 2.56 -23.97 3.48
N TYR A 384 1.98 -22.81 3.20
CA TYR A 384 2.33 -21.97 2.06
C TYR A 384 2.77 -20.60 2.59
N THR A 385 3.89 -20.11 2.10
CA THR A 385 4.48 -18.82 2.49
C THR A 385 4.86 -18.01 1.26
N GLN A 386 4.36 -16.78 1.17
CA GLN A 386 4.65 -15.82 0.12
C GLN A 386 5.19 -14.52 0.75
N CYS A 387 6.37 -14.09 0.31
CA CYS A 387 7.11 -12.95 0.88
C CYS A 387 7.56 -12.00 -0.23
N ASP A 388 6.71 -11.04 -0.57
CA ASP A 388 6.98 -10.09 -1.64
C ASP A 388 7.52 -8.78 -1.08
N SER A 389 8.51 -8.21 -1.75
CA SER A 389 9.10 -6.91 -1.41
C SER A 389 9.00 -5.93 -2.56
N LEU A 390 8.59 -4.69 -2.29
CA LEU A 390 8.54 -3.60 -3.25
C LEU A 390 9.52 -2.49 -2.85
N LEU A 391 10.54 -2.26 -3.69
CA LEU A 391 11.48 -1.16 -3.51
C LEU A 391 11.03 0.08 -4.28
N ILE A 392 11.18 1.22 -3.63
CA ILE A 392 10.82 2.54 -4.09
C ILE A 392 12.07 3.43 -3.97
N GLY A 393 12.67 3.78 -5.12
CA GLY A 393 13.97 4.44 -5.19
C GLY A 393 15.17 3.48 -5.34
N ASP A 394 16.36 3.93 -4.93
CA ASP A 394 17.65 3.25 -5.08
C ASP A 394 18.50 3.20 -3.79
N ARG A 395 18.03 3.82 -2.69
CA ARG A 395 18.73 3.91 -1.39
C ARG A 395 18.09 3.11 -0.26
N CYS A 396 16.96 2.46 -0.52
CA CYS A 396 16.22 1.64 0.43
C CYS A 396 16.65 0.17 0.35
N GLY A 397 16.36 -0.61 1.39
CA GLY A 397 16.66 -2.05 1.45
C GLY A 397 15.44 -2.89 1.79
N ALA A 398 15.37 -4.08 1.20
CA ALA A 398 14.40 -5.12 1.52
C ALA A 398 15.15 -6.46 1.72
N HIS A 399 14.93 -7.11 2.86
CA HIS A 399 15.65 -8.31 3.30
C HIS A 399 14.67 -9.41 3.69
N THR A 400 14.93 -10.66 3.28
CA THR A 400 14.03 -11.79 3.54
C THR A 400 14.81 -12.94 4.18
N PHE A 401 14.51 -13.25 5.45
CA PHE A 401 15.18 -14.27 6.25
C PHE A 401 14.20 -15.39 6.68
N PRO A 402 13.92 -16.37 5.81
CA PRO A 402 13.04 -17.50 6.14
C PRO A 402 13.80 -18.59 6.91
N TYR A 403 13.15 -19.16 7.93
CA TYR A 403 13.64 -20.30 8.71
C TYR A 403 12.63 -21.46 8.59
N ILE A 404 13.05 -22.59 8.01
CA ILE A 404 12.19 -23.76 7.81
C ILE A 404 12.79 -24.96 8.56
N GLU A 405 12.05 -25.49 9.53
CA GLU A 405 12.46 -26.62 10.37
C GLU A 405 11.42 -27.75 10.27
N VAL A 406 11.63 -28.73 9.38
CA VAL A 406 10.69 -29.83 9.16
C VAL A 406 11.20 -31.13 9.78
N GLN A 407 10.51 -31.64 10.80
CA GLN A 407 10.82 -32.88 11.51
C GLN A 407 9.79 -34.01 11.24
N ASN A 408 8.89 -33.84 10.27
CA ASN A 408 7.90 -34.84 9.88
C ASN A 408 7.92 -35.07 8.36
N GLN A 409 8.05 -36.32 7.93
CA GLN A 409 8.20 -36.72 6.52
C GLN A 409 6.94 -36.56 5.65
N THR A 410 5.77 -36.38 6.27
CA THR A 410 4.47 -36.25 5.56
C THR A 410 4.03 -34.79 5.40
N ALA A 411 4.85 -33.84 5.83
CA ALA A 411 4.56 -32.42 5.74
C ALA A 411 4.82 -31.88 4.33
N LYS A 412 4.05 -30.86 3.93
CA LYS A 412 4.30 -30.05 2.73
C LYS A 412 4.55 -28.61 3.15
N VAL A 413 5.68 -28.05 2.77
CA VAL A 413 6.08 -26.68 3.13
C VAL A 413 6.61 -26.00 1.87
N GLU A 414 5.93 -24.95 1.46
CA GLU A 414 6.21 -24.18 0.25
C GLU A 414 6.53 -22.74 0.66
N HIS A 415 7.62 -22.18 0.13
CA HIS A 415 8.07 -20.82 0.41
C HIS A 415 8.52 -20.13 -0.87
N GLU A 416 7.87 -19.03 -1.19
CA GLU A 416 8.12 -18.17 -2.32
C GLU A 416 8.46 -16.76 -1.80
N ALA A 417 9.47 -16.14 -2.40
CA ALA A 417 9.83 -14.76 -2.11
C ALA A 417 10.13 -14.04 -3.42
N SER A 418 9.52 -12.86 -3.61
CA SER A 418 9.74 -12.05 -4.79
C SER A 418 10.24 -10.65 -4.40
N THR A 419 10.87 -9.98 -5.36
CA THR A 419 11.31 -8.60 -5.19
C THR A 419 11.00 -7.82 -6.45
N SER A 420 10.19 -6.79 -6.30
CA SER A 420 9.75 -5.88 -7.34
C SER A 420 10.30 -4.48 -7.06
N LYS A 421 10.43 -3.67 -8.11
CA LYS A 421 10.69 -2.24 -8.02
C LYS A 421 9.59 -1.53 -8.80
N ILE A 422 9.07 -0.41 -8.29
CA ILE A 422 8.24 0.49 -9.10
C ILE A 422 9.13 1.05 -10.21
N SER A 423 8.86 0.72 -11.47
CA SER A 423 9.67 1.23 -12.59
C SER A 423 9.27 2.66 -12.98
N GLU A 424 10.23 3.41 -13.52
CA GLU A 424 9.96 4.72 -14.12
C GLU A 424 8.93 4.59 -15.26
N ASP A 425 8.99 3.51 -16.04
CA ASP A 425 8.02 3.19 -17.10
C ASP A 425 6.59 3.00 -16.56
N GLN A 426 6.40 2.36 -15.39
CA GLN A 426 5.08 2.20 -14.76
C GLN A 426 4.51 3.56 -14.32
N ILE A 427 5.33 4.41 -13.71
CA ILE A 427 4.93 5.76 -13.30
C ILE A 427 4.65 6.63 -14.52
N PHE A 428 5.51 6.59 -15.55
CA PHE A 428 5.32 7.33 -16.79
C PHE A 428 4.06 6.88 -17.53
N TYR A 429 3.80 5.58 -17.63
CA TYR A 429 2.58 5.02 -18.23
C TYR A 429 1.32 5.51 -17.50
N CYS A 430 1.34 5.57 -16.16
CA CYS A 430 0.24 6.14 -15.38
C CYS A 430 0.05 7.64 -15.67
N LYS A 431 1.14 8.42 -15.63
CA LYS A 431 1.12 9.87 -15.94
C LYS A 431 0.58 10.14 -17.33
N GLN A 432 0.95 9.33 -18.32
CA GLN A 432 0.45 9.42 -19.69
C GLN A 432 -1.09 9.29 -19.77
N ARG A 433 -1.75 8.68 -18.77
CA ARG A 433 -3.22 8.61 -18.71
C ARG A 433 -3.86 9.71 -17.86
N GLY A 434 -3.09 10.75 -17.50
CA GLY A 434 -3.51 11.85 -16.65
C GLY A 434 -3.42 11.55 -15.14
N VAL A 435 -3.01 10.34 -14.74
CA VAL A 435 -2.88 9.98 -13.32
C VAL A 435 -1.71 10.74 -12.70
N SER A 436 -1.94 11.49 -11.62
CA SER A 436 -0.84 12.17 -10.90
C SER A 436 0.19 11.17 -10.39
N THR A 437 1.44 11.61 -10.20
CA THR A 437 2.49 10.75 -9.60
C THR A 437 2.05 10.13 -8.27
N GLU A 438 1.31 10.90 -7.46
CA GLU A 438 0.67 10.45 -6.23
C GLU A 438 -0.25 9.26 -6.46
N ASN A 439 -1.26 9.46 -7.32
CA ASN A 439 -2.28 8.44 -7.56
C ASN A 439 -1.68 7.21 -8.25
N ALA A 440 -0.63 7.38 -9.06
CA ALA A 440 0.12 6.27 -9.68
C ALA A 440 0.81 5.38 -8.63
N ILE A 441 1.62 5.96 -7.73
CA ILE A 441 2.31 5.20 -6.67
C ILE A 441 1.29 4.53 -5.75
N ASN A 442 0.29 5.29 -5.26
CA ASN A 442 -0.73 4.77 -4.36
C ASN A 442 -1.52 3.61 -5.00
N MET A 443 -1.86 3.71 -6.29
CA MET A 443 -2.52 2.65 -7.04
C MET A 443 -1.66 1.40 -7.17
N ILE A 444 -0.38 1.54 -7.54
CA ILE A 444 0.57 0.41 -7.65
C ILE A 444 0.75 -0.30 -6.30
N VAL A 445 0.97 0.48 -5.23
CA VAL A 445 1.08 -0.01 -3.85
C VAL A 445 -0.20 -0.73 -3.39
N ASN A 446 -1.37 -0.16 -3.67
CA ASN A 446 -2.65 -0.79 -3.34
C ASN A 446 -2.89 -2.08 -4.14
N GLY A 447 -2.46 -2.13 -5.41
CA GLY A 447 -2.47 -3.36 -6.22
C GLY A 447 -1.60 -4.46 -5.63
N PHE A 448 -0.38 -4.11 -5.20
CA PHE A 448 0.58 -5.00 -4.54
C PHE A 448 0.07 -5.53 -3.18
N CYS A 449 -0.60 -4.68 -2.40
CA CYS A 449 -1.15 -5.02 -1.08
C CYS A 449 -2.56 -5.66 -1.11
N LYS A 450 -3.18 -5.77 -2.28
CA LYS A 450 -4.59 -6.20 -2.47
C LYS A 450 -4.97 -7.50 -1.75
N GLU A 451 -4.07 -8.47 -1.70
CA GLU A 451 -4.31 -9.75 -1.03
C GLU A 451 -4.43 -9.62 0.48
N VAL A 452 -3.64 -8.73 1.10
CA VAL A 452 -3.72 -8.44 2.54
C VAL A 452 -4.92 -7.54 2.84
N PHE A 453 -5.18 -6.55 2.00
CA PHE A 453 -6.32 -5.64 2.17
C PHE A 453 -7.69 -6.35 2.03
N ARG A 454 -7.76 -7.48 1.32
CA ARG A 454 -8.96 -8.32 1.26
C ARG A 454 -9.32 -8.96 2.61
N GLU A 455 -8.33 -9.15 3.49
CA GLU A 455 -8.52 -9.73 4.83
C GLU A 455 -8.67 -8.67 5.93
N LEU A 456 -8.77 -7.38 5.56
CA LEU A 456 -9.11 -6.28 6.45
C LEU A 456 -10.62 -5.94 6.37
N PRO A 457 -11.21 -5.37 7.44
CA PRO A 457 -12.53 -4.76 7.39
C PRO A 457 -12.60 -3.60 6.40
N MET A 458 -13.74 -3.46 5.71
CA MET A 458 -13.94 -2.53 4.58
C MET A 458 -13.89 -1.03 4.93
N GLU A 459 -13.89 -0.65 6.21
CA GLU A 459 -14.17 0.71 6.67
C GLU A 459 -13.01 1.71 6.54
N PHE A 460 -11.84 1.29 6.05
CA PHE A 460 -10.57 2.04 6.16
C PHE A 460 -9.97 2.61 4.85
N ALA A 461 -10.77 2.86 3.80
CA ALA A 461 -10.24 3.27 2.49
C ALA A 461 -10.82 4.59 1.92
N VAL A 462 -9.90 5.46 1.45
CA VAL A 462 -10.06 6.62 0.52
C VAL A 462 -10.40 8.01 1.11
N GLU A 463 -9.62 9.04 0.74
CA GLU A 463 -10.12 10.41 0.41
C GLU A 463 -9.09 11.32 -0.30
N ALA A 464 -9.53 12.23 -1.18
CA ALA A 464 -8.74 13.27 -1.90
C ALA A 464 -9.65 14.38 -2.50
N GLN A 465 -9.17 15.63 -2.75
CA GLN A 465 -9.96 16.75 -3.32
C GLN A 465 -9.20 17.78 -4.25
N ASN A 466 -9.87 18.88 -4.62
CA ASN A 466 -9.76 19.79 -5.81
C ASN A 466 -8.96 21.11 -5.60
N PRO A 467 -8.82 22.08 -6.57
CA PRO A 467 -9.40 22.28 -7.94
C PRO A 467 -8.30 22.45 -9.05
N GLY A 468 -8.40 23.12 -10.23
CA GLY A 468 -9.46 23.83 -11.01
C GLY A 468 -8.90 24.49 -12.32
N PRO A 469 -9.70 24.90 -13.36
CA PRO A 469 -9.16 25.09 -14.73
C PRO A 469 -9.41 26.43 -15.50
N PRO A 470 -8.66 26.71 -16.59
CA PRO A 470 -8.98 27.74 -17.61
C PRO A 470 -9.22 27.20 -19.05
N LYS A 471 -9.54 28.10 -20.01
CA LYS A 471 -10.09 27.81 -21.37
C LYS A 471 -9.10 28.03 -22.53
N GLN A 472 -9.39 27.43 -23.70
CA GLN A 472 -8.52 27.35 -24.89
C GLN A 472 -8.94 28.28 -26.06
N ARG A 473 -8.04 28.49 -27.05
CA ARG A 473 -8.20 29.33 -28.27
C ARG A 473 -7.75 28.60 -29.55
N ASP A 474 -8.08 29.13 -30.73
CA ASP A 474 -7.79 28.52 -32.04
C ASP A 474 -6.34 28.67 -32.54
N GLY A 475 -5.85 27.65 -33.25
CA GLY A 475 -4.52 27.57 -33.87
C GLY A 475 -4.25 26.21 -34.53
N PHE A 476 -3.01 25.95 -34.97
CA PHE A 476 -2.57 24.58 -35.29
C PHE A 476 -2.69 23.69 -34.04
N MET A 477 -3.04 22.41 -34.20
CA MET A 477 -3.18 21.52 -33.04
C MET A 477 -1.81 21.22 -32.44
N LEU A 478 -0.83 20.85 -33.28
CA LEU A 478 0.56 20.67 -32.88
C LEU A 478 1.45 21.39 -33.87
N GLU A 479 2.41 22.16 -33.36
CA GLU A 479 3.44 22.82 -34.14
C GLU A 479 4.81 22.61 -33.48
N ILE A 480 5.69 21.92 -34.20
CA ILE A 480 7.07 21.65 -33.83
C ILE A 480 7.95 22.49 -34.74
N LYS A 481 8.85 23.30 -34.16
CA LYS A 481 9.83 24.11 -34.90
C LYS A 481 11.24 23.81 -34.39
N ASP A 482 12.09 23.41 -35.31
CA ASP A 482 13.53 23.18 -35.12
C ASP A 482 13.88 22.40 -33.84
N LEU A 483 13.15 21.30 -33.58
CA LEU A 483 13.27 20.53 -32.35
C LEU A 483 14.54 19.68 -32.33
N HIS A 484 15.35 19.88 -31.30
CA HIS A 484 16.46 19.01 -30.92
C HIS A 484 16.16 18.30 -29.61
N ALA A 485 16.52 17.03 -29.51
CA ALA A 485 16.31 16.23 -28.32
C ALA A 485 17.36 15.13 -28.16
N SER A 486 17.82 14.93 -26.92
CA SER A 486 18.82 13.94 -26.55
C SER A 486 18.27 12.85 -25.61
N VAL A 487 18.90 11.69 -25.65
CA VAL A 487 18.77 10.63 -24.62
C VAL A 487 20.11 10.50 -23.92
N GLY A 488 20.14 10.86 -22.64
CA GLY A 488 21.40 11.05 -21.91
C GLY A 488 22.30 12.05 -22.63
N LYS A 489 23.50 11.62 -23.05
CA LYS A 489 24.47 12.46 -23.77
C LYS A 489 24.36 12.41 -25.30
N LYS A 490 23.48 11.58 -25.86
CA LYS A 490 23.37 11.40 -27.32
C LYS A 490 22.20 12.20 -27.87
N GLU A 491 22.50 13.19 -28.71
CA GLU A 491 21.49 13.89 -29.52
C GLU A 491 20.89 12.92 -30.56
N ILE A 492 19.56 12.93 -30.68
CA ILE A 492 18.79 12.03 -31.55
C ILE A 492 17.91 12.80 -32.54
N LEU A 493 17.15 13.79 -32.07
CA LEU A 493 16.46 14.75 -32.95
C LEU A 493 17.39 15.96 -33.16
N LYS A 494 17.47 16.47 -34.40
CA LYS A 494 18.51 17.42 -34.82
C LYS A 494 17.95 18.62 -35.61
N GLY A 495 16.82 19.17 -35.20
CA GLY A 495 16.14 20.25 -35.92
C GLY A 495 14.93 19.73 -36.71
N LEU A 496 14.03 19.04 -36.01
CA LEU A 496 12.79 18.51 -36.57
C LEU A 496 11.70 19.58 -36.57
N SER A 497 11.04 19.78 -37.71
CA SER A 497 9.85 20.65 -37.80
C SER A 497 8.66 19.89 -38.39
N LEU A 498 7.48 20.04 -37.79
CA LEU A 498 6.25 19.32 -38.13
C LEU A 498 5.03 20.15 -37.68
N SER A 499 3.99 20.21 -38.51
CA SER A 499 2.71 20.83 -38.15
C SER A 499 1.57 19.86 -38.40
N VAL A 500 0.62 19.77 -37.47
CA VAL A 500 -0.56 18.90 -37.51
C VAL A 500 -1.78 19.71 -37.12
N LYS A 501 -2.88 19.61 -37.88
CA LYS A 501 -4.17 20.22 -37.55
C LYS A 501 -5.14 19.18 -36.99
N ALA A 502 -6.23 19.68 -36.39
CA ALA A 502 -7.33 18.83 -35.94
C ALA A 502 -7.91 18.01 -37.10
N GLY A 503 -8.14 16.72 -36.88
CA GLY A 503 -8.71 15.79 -37.85
C GLY A 503 -7.72 15.18 -38.86
N GLU A 504 -6.47 15.66 -38.92
CA GLU A 504 -5.44 15.12 -39.83
C GLU A 504 -4.77 13.86 -39.24
N VAL A 505 -4.43 12.90 -40.10
CA VAL A 505 -3.66 11.69 -39.76
C VAL A 505 -2.29 11.73 -40.44
N HIS A 506 -1.24 11.86 -39.63
CA HIS A 506 0.14 11.93 -40.08
C HIS A 506 0.86 10.62 -39.77
N ALA A 507 1.49 10.00 -40.76
CA ALA A 507 2.36 8.85 -40.58
C ALA A 507 3.83 9.28 -40.53
N ILE A 508 4.58 8.84 -39.51
CA ILE A 508 6.04 8.98 -39.45
C ILE A 508 6.67 7.63 -39.77
N MET A 509 7.35 7.56 -40.92
CA MET A 509 8.11 6.41 -41.41
C MET A 509 9.61 6.72 -41.41
N GLY A 510 10.48 5.70 -41.47
CA GLY A 510 11.93 5.90 -41.46
C GLY A 510 12.70 4.68 -40.96
N PRO A 511 14.00 4.55 -41.25
CA PRO A 511 14.83 3.43 -40.80
C PRO A 511 14.92 3.33 -39.27
N ASN A 512 15.36 2.17 -38.77
CA ASN A 512 15.56 1.96 -37.33
C ASN A 512 16.58 2.96 -36.79
N GLY A 513 16.34 3.49 -35.60
CA GLY A 513 17.22 4.49 -34.97
C GLY A 513 17.14 5.91 -35.54
N SER A 514 16.22 6.22 -36.47
CA SER A 514 16.10 7.58 -37.05
C SER A 514 15.49 8.65 -36.13
N GLY A 515 15.07 8.28 -34.91
CA GLY A 515 14.47 9.19 -33.92
C GLY A 515 12.95 9.13 -33.81
N LYS A 516 12.29 8.12 -34.39
CA LYS A 516 10.81 8.04 -34.45
C LYS A 516 10.14 7.93 -33.09
N SER A 517 10.45 6.88 -32.33
CA SER A 517 9.94 6.73 -30.96
C SER A 517 10.51 7.83 -30.05
N THR A 518 11.70 8.38 -30.34
CA THR A 518 12.23 9.57 -29.65
C THR A 518 11.31 10.78 -29.79
N LEU A 519 10.76 11.04 -30.98
CA LEU A 519 9.74 12.08 -31.19
C LEU A 519 8.47 11.79 -30.38
N ALA A 520 7.96 10.55 -30.42
CA ALA A 520 6.77 10.16 -29.67
C ALA A 520 6.95 10.34 -28.15
N GLN A 521 8.07 9.89 -27.60
CA GLN A 521 8.41 9.98 -26.19
C GLN A 521 8.70 11.44 -25.75
N ALA A 522 9.39 12.23 -26.57
CA ALA A 522 9.64 13.65 -26.30
C ALA A 522 8.35 14.48 -26.31
N LEU A 523 7.39 14.18 -27.21
CA LEU A 523 6.06 14.79 -27.22
C LEU A 523 5.24 14.39 -25.98
N ALA A 524 5.30 13.13 -25.55
CA ALA A 524 4.65 12.65 -24.34
C ALA A 524 5.34 13.10 -23.03
N GLY A 525 6.54 13.69 -23.11
CA GLY A 525 7.28 14.25 -21.97
C GLY A 525 8.13 13.25 -21.19
N HIS A 526 8.51 12.11 -21.79
CA HIS A 526 9.23 11.04 -21.11
C HIS A 526 10.55 11.54 -20.48
N PRO A 527 10.78 11.33 -19.17
CA PRO A 527 11.84 12.01 -18.42
C PRO A 527 13.27 11.73 -18.92
N SER A 528 13.51 10.56 -19.49
CA SER A 528 14.81 10.19 -20.10
C SER A 528 15.17 10.96 -21.39
N TYR A 529 14.27 11.81 -21.91
CA TYR A 529 14.45 12.60 -23.12
C TYR A 529 14.51 14.08 -22.77
N THR A 530 15.62 14.74 -23.10
CA THR A 530 15.81 16.17 -22.86
C THR A 530 15.65 16.93 -24.17
N ILE A 531 14.76 17.91 -24.20
CA ILE A 531 14.66 18.86 -25.32
C ILE A 531 15.78 19.89 -25.14
N THR A 532 16.65 20.02 -26.14
CA THR A 532 17.86 20.86 -26.05
C THR A 532 17.73 22.20 -26.78
N SER A 533 16.88 22.26 -27.81
CA SER A 533 16.49 23.49 -28.52
C SER A 533 15.23 23.26 -29.37
N GLY A 534 14.69 24.34 -29.92
CA GLY A 534 13.43 24.34 -30.66
C GLY A 534 12.21 24.61 -29.77
N THR A 535 11.01 24.55 -30.35
CA THR A 535 9.75 24.78 -29.65
C THR A 535 8.71 23.73 -30.01
N ILE A 536 7.87 23.34 -29.05
CA ILE A 536 6.72 22.45 -29.27
C ILE A 536 5.46 23.13 -28.74
N THR A 537 4.64 23.66 -29.64
CA THR A 537 3.36 24.30 -29.30
C THR A 537 2.20 23.34 -29.56
N TYR A 538 1.28 23.21 -28.61
CA TYR A 538 0.07 22.40 -28.73
C TYR A 538 -1.15 23.22 -28.33
N LEU A 539 -2.11 23.36 -29.26
CA LEU A 539 -3.34 24.17 -29.10
C LEU A 539 -3.05 25.60 -28.58
N GLY A 540 -1.93 26.18 -29.02
CA GLY A 540 -1.45 27.52 -28.66
C GLY A 540 -0.61 27.61 -27.38
N GLU A 541 -0.39 26.52 -26.65
CA GLU A 541 0.43 26.48 -25.43
C GLU A 541 1.77 25.75 -25.66
N ASP A 542 2.85 26.20 -25.02
CA ASP A 542 4.13 25.47 -25.04
C ASP A 542 4.04 24.17 -24.22
N LEU A 543 4.54 23.07 -24.78
CA LEU A 543 4.60 21.77 -24.14
C LEU A 543 5.88 21.51 -23.34
N ILE A 544 6.98 22.21 -23.62
CA ILE A 544 8.32 21.82 -23.12
C ILE A 544 8.32 21.69 -21.60
N GLU A 545 7.86 22.72 -20.89
CA GLU A 545 7.82 22.80 -19.43
C GLU A 545 6.66 21.99 -18.78
N LYS A 546 5.75 21.40 -19.57
CA LYS A 546 4.61 20.64 -19.02
C LYS A 546 5.00 19.21 -18.65
N SER A 547 4.55 18.77 -17.47
CA SER A 547 4.73 17.38 -17.02
C SER A 547 3.97 16.38 -17.92
N PRO A 548 4.34 15.09 -17.95
CA PRO A 548 3.63 14.08 -18.73
C PRO A 548 2.13 13.98 -18.38
N GLU A 549 1.79 14.10 -17.09
CA GLU A 549 0.39 14.09 -16.66
C GLU A 549 -0.38 15.36 -17.07
N ASP A 550 0.25 16.53 -17.14
CA ASP A 550 -0.40 17.73 -17.66
C ASP A 550 -0.61 17.65 -19.17
N ARG A 551 0.39 17.15 -19.92
CA ARG A 551 0.26 16.88 -21.36
C ARG A 551 -0.88 15.90 -21.65
N ALA A 552 -1.01 14.85 -20.83
CA ALA A 552 -2.11 13.90 -20.90
C ALA A 552 -3.48 14.55 -20.61
N LYS A 553 -3.57 15.36 -19.56
CA LYS A 553 -4.80 16.09 -19.18
C LYS A 553 -5.25 17.10 -20.25
N GLN A 554 -4.31 17.72 -20.94
CA GLN A 554 -4.57 18.57 -22.12
C GLN A 554 -4.97 17.78 -23.38
N GLY A 555 -4.95 16.45 -23.32
CA GLY A 555 -5.45 15.57 -24.37
C GLY A 555 -4.39 15.04 -25.33
N ILE A 556 -3.13 14.93 -24.91
CA ILE A 556 -2.08 14.20 -25.64
C ILE A 556 -1.99 12.76 -25.13
N PHE A 557 -2.17 11.78 -26.02
CA PHE A 557 -2.08 10.36 -25.70
C PHE A 557 -0.95 9.68 -26.48
N LEU A 558 -0.30 8.72 -25.85
CA LEU A 558 0.74 7.87 -26.44
C LEU A 558 0.33 6.40 -26.27
N ALA A 559 -0.02 5.72 -27.37
CA ALA A 559 -0.06 4.27 -27.38
C ALA A 559 1.37 3.74 -27.46
N PHE A 560 1.77 2.89 -26.50
CA PHE A 560 3.16 2.46 -26.35
C PHE A 560 3.55 1.34 -27.32
N GLN A 561 4.81 1.35 -27.78
CA GLN A 561 5.43 0.24 -28.51
C GLN A 561 5.41 -1.05 -27.69
N TYR A 562 5.66 -0.95 -26.38
CA TYR A 562 5.55 -2.06 -25.44
C TYR A 562 4.70 -1.61 -24.23
N PRO A 563 3.38 -1.91 -24.23
CA PRO A 563 2.50 -1.52 -23.13
C PRO A 563 2.91 -2.15 -21.80
N VAL A 564 3.05 -1.30 -20.78
CA VAL A 564 3.61 -1.63 -19.46
C VAL A 564 2.60 -2.43 -18.63
N GLU A 565 3.08 -3.40 -17.86
CA GLU A 565 2.25 -4.15 -16.90
C GLU A 565 2.20 -3.45 -15.55
N ILE A 566 0.99 -3.38 -14.96
CA ILE A 566 0.77 -2.87 -13.60
C ILE A 566 0.05 -3.95 -12.78
N PRO A 567 0.81 -4.85 -12.12
CA PRO A 567 0.23 -5.97 -11.39
C PRO A 567 -0.75 -5.57 -10.28
N GLY A 568 -1.77 -6.40 -10.07
CA GLY A 568 -2.81 -6.19 -9.05
C GLY A 568 -3.82 -5.05 -9.30
N VAL A 569 -3.48 -4.06 -10.15
CA VAL A 569 -4.29 -2.89 -10.47
C VAL A 569 -5.27 -3.17 -11.61
N ALA A 570 -6.58 -3.23 -11.33
CA ALA A 570 -7.59 -3.53 -12.36
C ALA A 570 -7.73 -2.41 -13.42
N ASN A 571 -7.89 -2.78 -14.70
CA ASN A 571 -8.06 -1.81 -15.80
C ASN A 571 -9.18 -0.78 -15.55
N ALA A 572 -10.33 -1.21 -15.02
CA ALA A 572 -11.45 -0.31 -14.71
C ALA A 572 -11.09 0.75 -13.66
N TYR A 573 -10.31 0.39 -12.64
CA TYR A 573 -9.86 1.33 -11.61
C TYR A 573 -8.83 2.31 -12.16
N PHE A 574 -7.84 1.80 -12.90
CA PHE A 574 -6.81 2.59 -13.58
C PHE A 574 -7.42 3.64 -14.51
N LEU A 575 -8.33 3.20 -15.38
CA LEU A 575 -9.02 4.06 -16.33
C LEU A 575 -9.88 5.11 -15.63
N ARG A 576 -10.56 4.77 -14.52
CA ARG A 576 -11.35 5.74 -13.76
C ARG A 576 -10.48 6.83 -13.14
N ALA A 577 -9.33 6.45 -12.58
CA ALA A 577 -8.39 7.39 -11.98
C ALA A 577 -7.88 8.41 -13.02
N GLY A 578 -7.45 7.93 -14.19
CA GLY A 578 -7.01 8.79 -15.30
C GLY A 578 -8.14 9.66 -15.85
N TYR A 579 -9.32 9.08 -16.08
CA TYR A 579 -10.48 9.78 -16.60
C TYR A 579 -10.97 10.89 -15.65
N ASN A 580 -11.09 10.61 -14.35
CA ASN A 580 -11.50 11.62 -13.37
C ASN A 580 -10.46 12.73 -13.21
N GLU A 581 -9.16 12.45 -13.30
CA GLU A 581 -8.11 13.49 -13.35
C GLU A 581 -8.23 14.39 -14.60
N ILE A 582 -8.58 13.81 -15.76
CA ILE A 582 -8.86 14.57 -16.99
C ILE A 582 -10.14 15.41 -16.82
N ARG A 583 -11.22 14.86 -16.26
CA ARG A 583 -12.46 15.61 -15.97
C ARG A 583 -12.22 16.77 -15.01
N LYS A 584 -11.47 16.54 -13.94
CA LYS A 584 -11.03 17.54 -12.97
C LYS A 584 -10.23 18.66 -13.64
N HIS A 585 -9.33 18.34 -14.55
CA HIS A 585 -8.60 19.33 -15.36
C HIS A 585 -9.49 20.11 -16.35
N ARG A 586 -10.63 19.54 -16.77
CA ARG A 586 -11.65 20.25 -17.58
C ARG A 586 -12.67 21.03 -16.75
N GLY A 587 -12.69 20.85 -15.42
CA GLY A 587 -13.70 21.42 -14.53
C GLY A 587 -15.04 20.69 -14.55
N GLU A 588 -15.05 19.46 -15.05
CA GLU A 588 -16.20 18.58 -15.05
C GLU A 588 -16.28 17.79 -13.72
N PRO A 589 -17.49 17.40 -13.26
CA PRO A 589 -17.63 16.54 -12.09
C PRO A 589 -17.00 15.15 -12.35
N GLU A 590 -16.45 14.54 -11.31
CA GLU A 590 -15.97 13.15 -11.37
C GLU A 590 -17.12 12.17 -11.65
N LEU A 591 -16.82 11.03 -12.30
CA LEU A 591 -17.76 9.90 -12.33
C LEU A 591 -17.52 8.97 -11.14
N ASP A 592 -18.62 8.51 -10.54
CA ASP A 592 -18.60 7.47 -9.53
C ASP A 592 -18.28 6.09 -10.13
N ALA A 593 -18.28 5.04 -9.30
CA ALA A 593 -18.02 3.68 -9.77
C ALA A 593 -19.11 3.13 -10.70
N MET A 594 -20.37 3.54 -10.55
CA MET A 594 -21.49 3.00 -11.29
C MET A 594 -21.59 3.63 -12.68
N ASP A 595 -21.52 4.96 -12.76
CA ASP A 595 -21.58 5.70 -14.02
C ASP A 595 -20.32 5.49 -14.87
N PHE A 596 -19.14 5.40 -14.24
CA PHE A 596 -17.94 5.03 -14.98
C PHE A 596 -18.01 3.61 -15.55
N ASN A 597 -18.60 2.66 -14.82
CA ASN A 597 -18.80 1.30 -15.34
C ASN A 597 -19.81 1.25 -16.52
N LYS A 598 -20.81 2.15 -16.56
CA LYS A 598 -21.68 2.30 -17.75
C LYS A 598 -20.87 2.76 -18.96
N LEU A 599 -20.05 3.80 -18.79
CA LEU A 599 -19.15 4.33 -19.84
C LEU A 599 -18.19 3.26 -20.35
N LEU A 600 -17.52 2.52 -19.46
CA LEU A 600 -16.63 1.41 -19.85
C LEU A 600 -17.36 0.39 -20.72
N LYS A 601 -18.55 -0.09 -20.30
CA LYS A 601 -19.32 -1.09 -21.06
C LYS A 601 -19.78 -0.58 -22.42
N GLU A 602 -20.09 0.71 -22.55
CA GLU A 602 -20.39 1.33 -23.84
C GLU A 602 -19.16 1.28 -24.76
N LYS A 603 -18.00 1.77 -24.29
CA LYS A 603 -16.75 1.76 -25.07
C LYS A 603 -16.28 0.34 -25.40
N SER A 604 -16.45 -0.62 -24.49
CA SER A 604 -16.06 -2.02 -24.71
C SER A 604 -16.86 -2.66 -25.86
N LYS A 605 -18.17 -2.35 -25.96
CA LYS A 605 -19.01 -2.82 -27.07
C LYS A 605 -18.57 -2.24 -28.42
N VAL A 606 -18.24 -0.94 -28.47
CA VAL A 606 -17.76 -0.26 -29.69
C VAL A 606 -16.46 -0.89 -30.22
N LEU A 607 -15.57 -1.31 -29.33
CA LEU A 607 -14.26 -1.88 -29.68
C LEU A 607 -14.17 -3.42 -29.61
N HIS A 608 -15.28 -4.12 -29.32
CA HIS A 608 -15.34 -5.57 -29.15
C HIS A 608 -14.33 -6.10 -28.10
N ILE A 609 -14.19 -5.37 -27.00
CA ILE A 609 -13.34 -5.71 -25.85
C ILE A 609 -14.13 -6.64 -24.92
N ASP A 610 -13.51 -7.74 -24.50
CA ASP A 610 -14.08 -8.68 -23.53
C ASP A 610 -14.18 -8.01 -22.14
N GLU A 611 -15.37 -8.03 -21.54
CA GLU A 611 -15.64 -7.38 -20.23
C GLU A 611 -14.79 -7.96 -19.08
N SER A 612 -14.27 -9.20 -19.20
CA SER A 612 -13.34 -9.77 -18.21
C SER A 612 -12.03 -9.00 -18.11
N LEU A 613 -11.56 -8.39 -19.20
CA LEU A 613 -10.32 -7.59 -19.22
C LEU A 613 -10.42 -6.35 -18.31
N LEU A 614 -11.63 -5.84 -18.07
CA LEU A 614 -11.88 -4.67 -17.20
C LEU A 614 -11.48 -4.93 -15.74
N ASN A 615 -11.64 -6.17 -15.28
CA ASN A 615 -11.36 -6.59 -13.90
C ASN A 615 -9.97 -7.24 -13.72
N ARG A 616 -9.35 -7.67 -14.83
CA ARG A 616 -7.95 -8.14 -14.83
C ARG A 616 -6.99 -6.97 -14.57
N PRO A 617 -5.79 -7.24 -14.01
CA PRO A 617 -4.80 -6.20 -13.83
C PRO A 617 -4.30 -5.63 -15.17
N VAL A 618 -3.79 -4.39 -15.17
CA VAL A 618 -3.38 -3.70 -16.40
C VAL A 618 -2.26 -4.48 -17.10
N ASN A 619 -2.59 -5.03 -18.28
CA ASN A 619 -1.71 -5.78 -19.17
C ASN A 619 -1.08 -7.07 -18.57
N GLU A 620 -1.37 -7.44 -17.32
CA GLU A 620 -0.79 -8.61 -16.64
C GLU A 620 -1.34 -9.93 -17.21
N GLY A 621 -0.44 -10.76 -17.75
CA GLY A 621 -0.80 -11.99 -18.47
C GLY A 621 -1.60 -11.75 -19.76
N PHE A 622 -1.53 -10.56 -20.35
CA PHE A 622 -2.13 -10.25 -21.65
C PHE A 622 -1.14 -10.64 -22.77
N SER A 623 -1.62 -11.29 -23.82
CA SER A 623 -0.88 -11.45 -25.08
C SER A 623 -0.55 -10.10 -25.71
N GLY A 624 0.44 -10.05 -26.61
CA GLY A 624 0.81 -8.79 -27.32
C GLY A 624 -0.38 -8.12 -28.02
N GLY A 625 -1.26 -8.92 -28.64
CA GLY A 625 -2.51 -8.44 -29.25
C GLY A 625 -3.55 -7.94 -28.24
N GLU A 626 -3.69 -8.57 -27.07
CA GLU A 626 -4.53 -8.02 -25.99
C GLU A 626 -3.97 -6.71 -25.44
N LYS A 627 -2.65 -6.60 -25.23
CA LYS A 627 -2.01 -5.35 -24.76
C LYS A 627 -2.26 -4.19 -25.73
N LYS A 628 -2.03 -4.39 -27.03
CA LYS A 628 -2.29 -3.35 -28.05
C LYS A 628 -3.78 -3.00 -28.17
N ARG A 629 -4.69 -3.98 -28.06
CA ARG A 629 -6.14 -3.69 -27.98
C ARG A 629 -6.51 -2.91 -26.72
N ASN A 630 -5.85 -3.17 -25.58
CA ASN A 630 -6.05 -2.40 -24.35
C ASN A 630 -5.60 -0.94 -24.50
N GLU A 631 -4.49 -0.65 -25.20
CA GLU A 631 -4.09 0.73 -25.53
C GLU A 631 -5.19 1.47 -26.32
N ILE A 632 -5.79 0.83 -27.34
CA ILE A 632 -6.88 1.42 -28.13
C ILE A 632 -8.18 1.54 -27.31
N PHE A 633 -8.42 0.64 -26.36
CA PHE A 633 -9.52 0.79 -25.39
C PHE A 633 -9.31 1.99 -24.47
N GLN A 634 -8.08 2.19 -23.97
CA GLN A 634 -7.74 3.37 -23.16
C GLN A 634 -7.88 4.68 -23.96
N LEU A 635 -7.44 4.68 -25.22
CA LEU A 635 -7.66 5.78 -26.17
C LEU A 635 -9.16 6.13 -26.31
N ALA A 636 -10.04 5.13 -26.41
CA ALA A 636 -11.49 5.33 -26.53
C ALA A 636 -12.18 5.82 -25.25
N VAL A 637 -11.61 5.52 -24.08
CA VAL A 637 -12.17 5.91 -22.78
C VAL A 637 -11.70 7.32 -22.37
N LEU A 638 -10.42 7.65 -22.60
CA LEU A 638 -9.82 8.94 -22.19
C LEU A 638 -10.07 10.07 -23.19
N GLU A 639 -10.46 9.74 -24.42
CA GLU A 639 -10.85 10.67 -25.49
C GLU A 639 -9.89 11.87 -25.70
N PRO A 640 -8.61 11.63 -25.98
CA PRO A 640 -7.62 12.68 -26.25
C PRO A 640 -7.94 13.45 -27.54
N ARG A 641 -7.30 14.61 -27.74
CA ARG A 641 -7.36 15.38 -28.99
C ARG A 641 -6.18 15.08 -29.93
N LEU A 642 -5.01 14.72 -29.39
CA LEU A 642 -3.88 14.22 -30.17
C LEU A 642 -3.52 12.80 -29.72
N ALA A 643 -3.53 11.85 -30.64
CA ALA A 643 -3.20 10.46 -30.40
C ALA A 643 -1.92 10.06 -31.15
N ILE A 644 -0.83 9.88 -30.41
CA ILE A 644 0.45 9.37 -30.90
C ILE A 644 0.41 7.85 -30.78
N LEU A 645 0.62 7.14 -31.89
CA LEU A 645 0.63 5.67 -31.92
C LEU A 645 2.04 5.20 -32.22
N ASP A 646 2.82 4.84 -31.19
CA ASP A 646 4.21 4.40 -31.34
C ASP A 646 4.28 2.90 -31.63
N GLU A 647 4.43 2.57 -32.91
CA GLU A 647 4.56 1.19 -33.41
C GLU A 647 3.48 0.25 -32.84
N THR A 648 2.22 0.67 -32.89
CA THR A 648 1.08 -0.13 -32.40
C THR A 648 0.86 -1.44 -33.15
N ASP A 649 1.51 -1.60 -34.30
CA ASP A 649 1.54 -2.77 -35.18
C ASP A 649 2.69 -3.77 -34.89
N SER A 650 3.69 -3.39 -34.09
CA SER A 650 4.85 -4.24 -33.80
C SER A 650 4.42 -5.56 -33.12
N GLY A 651 4.82 -6.71 -33.69
CA GLY A 651 4.57 -8.01 -33.09
C GLY A 651 3.11 -8.49 -33.15
N LEU A 652 2.26 -7.88 -33.98
CA LEU A 652 0.88 -8.32 -34.20
C LEU A 652 0.73 -9.23 -35.42
N ASP A 653 -0.20 -10.19 -35.29
CA ASP A 653 -0.70 -10.97 -36.42
C ASP A 653 -1.65 -10.15 -37.32
N ILE A 654 -2.21 -10.80 -38.34
CA ILE A 654 -3.08 -10.19 -39.35
C ILE A 654 -4.36 -9.59 -38.76
N ASP A 655 -4.97 -10.29 -37.80
CA ASP A 655 -6.32 -10.01 -37.31
C ASP A 655 -6.27 -9.09 -36.08
N ALA A 656 -5.24 -9.22 -35.25
CA ALA A 656 -4.90 -8.24 -34.22
C ALA A 656 -4.58 -6.87 -34.83
N LEU A 657 -3.80 -6.83 -35.93
CA LEU A 657 -3.49 -5.58 -36.65
C LEU A 657 -4.76 -4.90 -37.19
N ARG A 658 -5.66 -5.67 -37.81
CA ARG A 658 -6.97 -5.18 -38.28
C ARG A 658 -7.81 -4.62 -37.14
N THR A 659 -7.92 -5.36 -36.04
CA THR A 659 -8.71 -4.96 -34.86
C THR A 659 -8.21 -3.64 -34.26
N VAL A 660 -6.89 -3.46 -34.16
CA VAL A 660 -6.26 -2.22 -33.70
C VAL A 660 -6.55 -1.07 -34.67
N ALA A 661 -6.38 -1.28 -35.98
CA ALA A 661 -6.64 -0.26 -37.00
C ALA A 661 -8.12 0.15 -37.09
N ASP A 662 -9.05 -0.81 -36.99
CA ASP A 662 -10.49 -0.55 -36.97
C ASP A 662 -10.89 0.26 -35.73
N GLY A 663 -10.28 -0.01 -34.57
CA GLY A 663 -10.46 0.78 -33.37
C GLY A 663 -9.97 2.22 -33.52
N VAL A 664 -8.79 2.43 -34.12
CA VAL A 664 -8.27 3.77 -34.47
C VAL A 664 -9.23 4.50 -35.42
N ASN A 665 -9.71 3.82 -36.47
CA ASN A 665 -10.61 4.41 -37.46
C ASN A 665 -11.98 4.79 -36.88
N LYS A 666 -12.56 3.96 -35.99
CA LYS A 666 -13.79 4.27 -35.23
C LYS A 666 -13.64 5.50 -34.33
N LEU A 667 -12.41 5.89 -33.98
CA LEU A 667 -12.10 7.02 -33.11
C LEU A 667 -11.67 8.28 -33.88
N ARG A 668 -11.66 8.29 -35.21
CA ARG A 668 -11.43 9.51 -36.01
C ARG A 668 -12.56 10.52 -35.80
N SER A 669 -12.22 11.80 -35.66
CA SER A 669 -13.16 12.91 -35.64
C SER A 669 -12.51 14.17 -36.21
N LYS A 670 -13.29 15.20 -36.53
CA LYS A 670 -12.76 16.51 -36.98
C LYS A 670 -11.92 17.24 -35.92
N GLU A 671 -12.01 16.79 -34.66
CA GLU A 671 -11.37 17.43 -33.50
C GLU A 671 -10.18 16.64 -32.96
N ARG A 672 -9.91 15.45 -33.51
CA ARG A 672 -8.86 14.54 -33.07
C ARG A 672 -7.85 14.28 -34.20
N ALA A 673 -6.58 14.58 -33.95
CA ALA A 673 -5.49 14.24 -34.86
C ALA A 673 -4.77 12.95 -34.43
N PHE A 674 -4.15 12.28 -35.38
CA PHE A 674 -3.35 11.08 -35.14
C PHE A 674 -1.92 11.24 -35.69
N LEU A 675 -0.94 10.88 -34.87
CA LEU A 675 0.47 10.77 -35.27
C LEU A 675 0.88 9.29 -35.20
N VAL A 676 0.79 8.60 -36.34
CA VAL A 676 1.06 7.16 -36.47
C VAL A 676 2.54 6.95 -36.76
N VAL A 677 3.30 6.49 -35.77
CA VAL A 677 4.68 6.10 -35.95
C VAL A 677 4.71 4.61 -36.32
N THR A 678 5.23 4.28 -37.51
CA THR A 678 5.28 2.90 -37.99
C THR A 678 6.44 2.67 -38.95
N HIS A 679 6.88 1.41 -39.03
CA HIS A 679 7.79 0.91 -40.04
C HIS A 679 7.10 0.21 -41.21
N TYR A 680 5.82 -0.15 -41.06
CA TYR A 680 5.11 -1.04 -41.98
C TYR A 680 4.04 -0.30 -42.78
N GLN A 681 4.18 -0.31 -44.11
CA GLN A 681 3.13 0.09 -45.05
C GLN A 681 1.80 -0.63 -44.75
N ARG A 682 1.88 -1.84 -44.21
CA ARG A 682 0.75 -2.70 -43.87
C ARG A 682 -0.29 -2.05 -42.96
N LEU A 683 0.12 -1.33 -41.91
CA LEU A 683 -0.80 -0.62 -41.02
C LEU A 683 -1.52 0.52 -41.76
N LEU A 684 -0.79 1.22 -42.63
CA LEU A 684 -1.27 2.38 -43.39
C LEU A 684 -2.27 2.01 -44.51
N ASN A 685 -2.40 0.72 -44.87
CA ASN A 685 -3.53 0.25 -45.69
C ASN A 685 -4.87 0.34 -44.96
N TYR A 686 -4.86 0.16 -43.63
CA TYR A 686 -6.07 0.19 -42.80
C TYR A 686 -6.26 1.58 -42.18
N VAL A 687 -5.20 2.16 -41.61
CA VAL A 687 -5.20 3.54 -41.07
C VAL A 687 -4.61 4.47 -42.14
N VAL A 688 -5.42 4.80 -43.15
CA VAL A 688 -5.00 5.66 -44.27
C VAL A 688 -4.58 7.05 -43.75
N PRO A 689 -3.32 7.48 -43.97
CA PRO A 689 -2.86 8.80 -43.55
C PRO A 689 -3.19 9.87 -44.61
N ASP A 690 -3.37 11.11 -44.16
CA ASP A 690 -3.42 12.28 -45.03
C ASP A 690 -2.00 12.70 -45.46
N PHE A 691 -1.05 12.60 -44.53
CA PHE A 691 0.36 12.93 -44.75
C PHE A 691 1.29 11.81 -44.29
N VAL A 692 2.36 11.58 -45.06
CA VAL A 692 3.45 10.65 -44.74
C VAL A 692 4.74 11.46 -44.68
N HIS A 693 5.49 11.31 -43.59
CA HIS A 693 6.77 11.97 -43.35
C HIS A 693 7.89 10.93 -43.19
N VAL A 694 9.01 11.16 -43.85
CA VAL A 694 10.20 10.30 -43.75
C VAL A 694 11.18 10.94 -42.79
N LEU A 695 11.39 10.29 -41.64
CA LEU A 695 12.36 10.69 -40.63
C LEU A 695 13.68 9.95 -40.84
N SER A 696 14.76 10.69 -41.05
CA SER A 696 16.14 10.18 -41.19
C SER A 696 17.10 11.08 -40.41
N ASP A 697 18.03 10.47 -39.66
CA ASP A 697 19.04 11.16 -38.83
C ASP A 697 18.49 12.32 -37.97
N GLY A 698 17.32 12.12 -37.34
CA GLY A 698 16.70 13.12 -36.47
C GLY A 698 15.98 14.28 -37.17
N LYS A 699 15.84 14.24 -38.49
CA LYS A 699 15.16 15.25 -39.32
C LYS A 699 14.10 14.63 -40.23
N ILE A 700 13.02 15.37 -40.51
CA ILE A 700 12.09 15.01 -41.58
C ILE A 700 12.74 15.43 -42.90
N VAL A 701 13.12 14.44 -43.72
CA VAL A 701 13.82 14.65 -45.00
C VAL A 701 12.87 14.74 -46.20
N LYS A 702 11.66 14.19 -46.08
CA LYS A 702 10.63 14.24 -47.11
C LYS A 702 9.23 14.13 -46.51
N SER A 703 8.26 14.82 -47.11
CA SER A 703 6.84 14.72 -46.78
C SER A 703 6.02 14.53 -48.07
N GLY A 704 4.88 13.86 -48.00
CA GLY A 704 3.98 13.65 -49.13
C GLY A 704 2.62 13.06 -48.71
N GLY A 705 1.77 12.71 -49.68
CA GLY A 705 0.53 11.98 -49.43
C GLY A 705 0.76 10.49 -49.15
N LYS A 706 -0.32 9.72 -48.94
CA LYS A 706 -0.32 8.27 -48.70
C LYS A 706 0.47 7.46 -49.74
N GLU A 707 0.59 7.95 -50.96
CA GLU A 707 1.35 7.34 -52.07
C GLU A 707 2.83 7.18 -51.71
N LEU A 708 3.40 8.07 -50.90
CA LEU A 708 4.80 8.00 -50.45
C LEU A 708 5.08 6.71 -49.65
N ALA A 709 4.13 6.23 -48.85
CA ALA A 709 4.28 4.96 -48.14
C ALA A 709 4.37 3.76 -49.11
N LEU A 710 3.64 3.80 -50.23
CA LEU A 710 3.70 2.78 -51.29
C LEU A 710 5.02 2.83 -52.07
N GLU A 711 5.61 4.02 -52.24
CA GLU A 711 6.92 4.16 -52.88
C GLU A 711 8.06 3.66 -51.98
N LEU A 712 8.00 3.97 -50.68
CA LEU A 712 8.98 3.52 -49.68
C LEU A 712 9.02 1.99 -49.55
N GLU A 713 7.87 1.33 -49.48
CA GLU A 713 7.78 -0.14 -49.43
C GLU A 713 8.41 -0.80 -50.67
N LYS A 714 8.28 -0.18 -51.85
CA LYS A 714 8.79 -0.71 -53.13
C LYS A 714 10.28 -0.43 -53.37
N ARG A 715 10.81 0.69 -52.88
CA ARG A 715 12.16 1.19 -53.20
C ARG A 715 13.11 1.24 -52.01
N GLY A 716 12.63 0.94 -50.81
CA GLY A 716 13.36 1.20 -49.57
C GLY A 716 13.50 2.70 -49.28
N TYR A 717 14.40 3.03 -48.34
CA TYR A 717 14.62 4.40 -47.89
C TYR A 717 15.78 5.14 -48.59
N ASP A 718 16.66 4.43 -49.31
CA ASP A 718 17.97 4.99 -49.69
C ASP A 718 17.88 6.16 -50.66
N TRP A 719 16.96 6.10 -51.63
CA TRP A 719 16.64 7.18 -52.56
C TRP A 719 16.04 8.45 -51.91
N VAL A 720 15.74 8.42 -50.61
CA VAL A 720 15.24 9.55 -49.82
C VAL A 720 16.30 10.08 -48.84
N LYS A 721 17.46 9.42 -48.72
CA LYS A 721 18.58 9.86 -47.86
C LYS A 721 19.52 10.85 -48.54
N GLU A 722 19.52 10.93 -49.86
CA GLU A 722 20.37 11.86 -50.60
C GLU A 722 19.82 13.29 -50.56
N PRO A 723 20.62 14.31 -50.17
CA PRO A 723 20.27 15.70 -50.40
C PRO A 723 20.36 16.00 -51.90
N ALA A 724 19.44 16.81 -52.40
CA ALA A 724 19.56 17.38 -53.75
C ALA A 724 20.81 18.28 -53.82
N VAL A 725 21.89 17.76 -54.39
CA VAL A 725 23.04 18.58 -54.81
C VAL A 725 22.61 19.40 -56.01
N ALA A 726 22.10 20.61 -55.75
CA ALA A 726 21.81 21.58 -56.78
C ALA A 726 23.12 21.94 -57.51
N GLY A 727 23.13 21.80 -58.84
CA GLY A 727 24.32 22.04 -59.64
C GLY A 727 24.73 23.51 -59.64
N ALA A 728 26.02 23.75 -59.44
CA ALA A 728 26.69 24.98 -59.86
C ALA A 728 27.74 24.60 -60.92
N ARG A 729 27.67 25.28 -62.07
CA ARG A 729 28.80 25.44 -63.00
C ARG A 729 29.51 26.74 -62.67
#